data_AF-A0A815T4G2-F1
#
_entry.id   AF-A0A815T4G2-F1
#
_cell.length_a   1.000
_cell.length_b   1.000
_cell.length_c   1.000
_cell.angle_alpha   90.00
_cell.angle_beta   90.00
_cell.angle_gamma   90.00
#
_symmetry.space_group_name_H-M   'P 1'
#
loop_
_entity.id
_entity.type
_entity.pdbx_description
1 polymer ?
#
loop_
_entity_poly.entity_id
_entity_poly.type
_entity_poly.pdbx_seq_one_letter_code
_entity_poly.pdbx_strand_id
1 'polypeptide(L)'
;MAHSRENEIDFFESATNWCNRAKVIEYLENFEWNVEYAINAYFSSVHIQEPSESVDVDAKRSTKGSLESATLNETEEDSRKHSTLNESLTNDQSQSTASSPSQQLYNSMHQTATISPSERISFNEHCNHIVSNANGTSSLFPKIYELDHTIYADYTASGRGLIFIEHYMLTYVWPFYANTHSENNTFALQTTRFRESARSIIKKCLNATDDDVVIFTGSGSTAAINKFVDILQLRTDEIRNHTVVFVSASEHHSNILPWKETGVQFVRIPNNEQGLLDQNVLEENLIYYRDLTKKSIICTFNAGSNVTGILADVNRISELVHDYGGCIFWDYAAAAPYVHIDMNPSEKAAKDAVFISTHKFIGGPGTPGLLIAKKKLFENPVPTGCGGGTVNFVTRTATEYAKDIEVREEGGTPNILGSIRAGLVFHLKQSIGHELIEGCETELVHKFSQRFQNHPTLFILGPLDVSRLAIFSFLIYVPSIGKYLHHNFICSLLNDLFGIQVRSGCSCAGPYVLDLLNIDDEQINMYSKFYTEDLDQRFDKDNDPIPYNALMKPGFTRFNLSYFASDEEVNYILDAIEFIASFAWRFLPLYQYNQETAVWRPRHLSMENHSNASHSLTAIDYQNGTMEQINVLNSKPQNIDHQIPLVNLSLSSSDDPFEQAKAISKNMPQYVYENIDFRTDTPLNIPKKYNDFIWFVTPKEIMIKLMAEFECLQQKDRAAVPFQPRYTTTRFV
;
A
#
# COMPACT_ATOMS: atom_id res chain seq x y z
N MET A 1 74.74 -13.93 -18.10
CA MET A 1 75.14 -12.90 -19.07
C MET A 1 74.21 -11.70 -18.86
N ALA A 2 74.81 -10.53 -18.63
CA ALA A 2 74.17 -9.22 -18.41
C ALA A 2 73.36 -8.76 -19.65
N HIS A 3 72.46 -7.77 -19.71
CA HIS A 3 72.00 -6.60 -18.93
C HIS A 3 70.54 -6.35 -19.39
N SER A 4 69.58 -5.80 -18.64
CA SER A 4 69.42 -4.40 -18.21
C SER A 4 68.04 -4.31 -17.51
N ARG A 5 67.98 -4.12 -16.19
CA ARG A 5 67.46 -2.92 -15.50
C ARG A 5 67.04 -1.75 -16.40
N GLU A 6 65.73 -1.54 -16.52
CA GLU A 6 65.00 -0.26 -16.45
C GLU A 6 63.49 -0.57 -16.45
N ASN A 7 62.69 0.21 -15.70
CA ASN A 7 61.21 0.16 -15.57
C ASN A 7 60.61 -0.51 -14.32
N GLU A 8 61.14 -0.22 -13.12
CA GLU A 8 60.49 -0.57 -11.85
C GLU A 8 59.98 0.65 -11.05
N ILE A 9 59.67 1.78 -11.71
CA ILE A 9 59.17 3.00 -11.05
C ILE A 9 57.81 3.52 -11.57
N ASP A 10 57.21 2.95 -12.62
CA ASP A 10 55.94 3.50 -13.18
C ASP A 10 54.65 2.80 -12.74
N PHE A 11 54.70 1.79 -11.85
CA PHE A 11 53.48 1.08 -11.42
C PHE A 11 52.87 1.58 -10.11
N PHE A 12 53.58 2.46 -9.37
CA PHE A 12 53.09 2.99 -8.09
C PHE A 12 52.53 4.42 -8.16
N GLU A 13 52.66 5.12 -9.30
CA GLU A 13 52.06 6.46 -9.49
C GLU A 13 50.71 6.45 -10.23
N SER A 14 50.25 5.31 -10.76
CA SER A 14 48.94 5.23 -11.46
C SER A 14 47.78 4.72 -10.60
N ALA A 15 48.04 4.21 -9.39
CA ALA A 15 47.02 3.69 -8.48
C ALA A 15 46.40 4.74 -7.54
N THR A 16 46.93 5.97 -7.51
CA THR A 16 46.44 7.07 -6.66
C THR A 16 45.38 7.97 -7.33
N ASN A 17 44.99 7.70 -8.58
CA ASN A 17 43.98 8.48 -9.30
C ASN A 17 42.53 7.97 -9.18
N TRP A 18 42.26 6.98 -8.32
CA TRP A 18 40.92 6.40 -8.13
C TRP A 18 40.08 7.06 -7.02
N CYS A 19 40.35 8.34 -6.74
CA CYS A 19 39.47 9.21 -5.96
C CYS A 19 39.74 10.64 -6.39
N ASN A 20 39.05 11.10 -7.44
CA ASN A 20 39.09 12.50 -7.85
C ASN A 20 38.26 13.35 -6.87
N ARG A 21 38.79 13.46 -5.64
CA ARG A 21 38.21 14.18 -4.50
C ARG A 21 37.92 15.64 -4.86
N ALA A 22 38.71 16.21 -5.77
CA ALA A 22 38.52 17.57 -6.29
C ALA A 22 37.26 17.72 -7.16
N LYS A 23 36.92 16.73 -7.99
CA LYS A 23 35.68 16.78 -8.80
C LYS A 23 34.43 16.52 -7.98
N VAL A 24 34.53 15.70 -6.93
CA VAL A 24 33.42 15.52 -5.97
C VAL A 24 33.23 16.80 -5.14
N ILE A 25 34.31 17.45 -4.71
CA ILE A 25 34.23 18.75 -4.01
C ILE A 25 33.70 19.86 -4.93
N GLU A 26 34.12 19.93 -6.20
CA GLU A 26 33.59 20.88 -7.18
C GLU A 26 32.10 20.62 -7.53
N TYR A 27 31.64 19.37 -7.42
CA TYR A 27 30.22 19.01 -7.54
C TYR A 27 29.42 19.34 -6.25
N LEU A 28 30.07 19.31 -5.09
CA LEU A 28 29.49 19.66 -3.79
C LEU A 28 29.44 21.17 -3.54
N GLU A 29 30.40 21.95 -4.06
CA GLU A 29 30.44 23.41 -3.95
C GLU A 29 29.42 24.10 -4.87
N ASN A 30 29.02 23.45 -5.96
CA ASN A 30 27.96 23.98 -6.86
C ASN A 30 26.53 23.71 -6.37
N PHE A 31 26.36 22.96 -5.27
CA PHE A 31 25.07 22.69 -4.62
C PHE A 31 25.12 23.15 -3.15
N GLU A 32 25.38 24.44 -2.93
CA GLU A 32 25.19 25.07 -1.62
C GLU A 32 23.69 25.11 -1.27
N TRP A 33 23.21 24.09 -0.57
CA TRP A 33 22.20 24.27 0.47
C TRP A 33 22.89 23.99 1.80
N ASN A 34 22.92 25.02 2.66
CA ASN A 34 23.66 25.04 3.92
C ASN A 34 23.08 24.05 4.96
N VAL A 35 23.42 22.76 4.80
CA VAL A 35 23.10 21.67 5.74
C VAL A 35 23.74 21.92 7.12
N GLU A 36 24.87 22.64 7.16
CA GLU A 36 25.57 22.99 8.41
C GLU A 36 24.77 23.95 9.29
N TYR A 37 23.89 24.78 8.71
CA TYR A 37 23.03 25.70 9.46
C TYR A 37 21.82 24.98 10.08
N ALA A 38 21.26 23.99 9.38
CA ALA A 38 20.15 23.17 9.89
C ALA A 38 20.60 22.21 11.00
N ILE A 39 21.78 21.61 10.87
CA ILE A 39 22.34 20.72 11.90
C ILE A 39 22.71 21.49 13.17
N ASN A 40 23.33 22.68 13.05
CA ASN A 40 23.68 23.49 14.22
C ASN A 40 22.46 24.10 14.92
N ALA A 41 21.38 24.42 14.20
CA ALA A 41 20.09 24.82 14.80
C ALA A 41 19.40 23.66 15.54
N TYR A 42 19.58 22.42 15.06
CA TYR A 42 19.02 21.23 15.68
C TYR A 42 19.76 20.80 16.96
N PHE A 43 21.10 20.93 17.01
CA PHE A 43 21.88 20.60 18.20
C PHE A 43 21.89 21.69 19.28
N SER A 44 21.60 22.95 18.93
CA SER A 44 21.51 24.05 19.91
C SER A 44 20.16 24.12 20.65
N SER A 45 19.14 23.39 20.19
CA SER A 45 17.81 23.31 20.82
C SER A 45 17.64 22.10 21.76
N VAL A 46 18.64 21.22 21.86
CA VAL A 46 18.65 20.06 22.76
C VAL A 46 19.44 20.42 24.03
N HIS A 47 18.74 20.88 25.07
CA HIS A 47 19.31 20.99 26.42
C HIS A 47 19.50 19.59 27.02
N ILE A 48 20.68 19.01 26.83
CA ILE A 48 21.19 17.93 27.69
C ILE A 48 21.93 18.59 28.85
N GLN A 49 21.34 18.56 30.04
CA GLN A 49 22.07 18.80 31.28
C GLN A 49 22.93 17.57 31.56
N GLU A 50 24.25 17.67 31.34
CA GLU A 50 25.21 16.74 31.92
C GLU A 50 25.45 17.09 33.39
N PRO A 51 25.48 16.11 34.31
CA PRO A 51 25.83 16.35 35.70
C PRO A 51 27.34 16.48 35.87
N SER A 52 27.78 17.57 36.49
CA SER A 52 29.17 17.79 36.90
C SER A 52 29.51 16.94 38.12
N GLU A 53 30.32 15.90 37.98
CA GLU A 53 31.05 15.29 39.10
C GLU A 53 32.49 15.83 39.14
N SER A 54 32.76 16.70 40.10
CA SER A 54 34.11 16.98 40.59
C SER A 54 34.43 16.05 41.75
N VAL A 55 35.45 15.22 41.57
CA VAL A 55 36.09 14.41 42.62
C VAL A 55 36.65 15.33 43.70
N ASP A 56 36.28 15.09 44.95
CA ASP A 56 37.18 15.38 46.06
C ASP A 56 37.01 14.37 47.21
N VAL A 57 38.13 14.21 47.90
CA VAL A 57 38.58 13.02 48.61
C VAL A 57 38.10 13.01 50.08
N ASP A 58 38.13 11.81 50.66
CA ASP A 58 38.29 11.49 52.08
C ASP A 58 37.07 11.17 52.98
N ALA A 59 37.20 9.95 53.52
CA ALA A 59 37.09 9.60 54.94
C ALA A 59 35.71 9.25 55.56
N LYS A 60 35.64 7.94 55.86
CA LYS A 60 35.32 7.33 57.16
C LYS A 60 33.85 7.03 57.53
N ARG A 61 33.66 5.70 57.68
CA ARG A 61 33.10 4.98 58.85
C ARG A 61 31.58 4.97 59.08
N SER A 62 31.07 3.73 59.06
CA SER A 62 30.19 3.05 60.05
C SER A 62 28.97 3.83 60.57
N THR A 63 27.73 3.31 60.50
CA THR A 63 27.16 2.21 61.32
C THR A 63 25.70 2.02 60.85
N LYS A 64 25.21 0.79 60.59
CA LYS A 64 24.48 -0.10 61.53
C LYS A 64 23.23 0.50 62.22
N GLY A 65 22.07 -0.16 62.00
CA GLY A 65 20.88 -0.20 62.88
C GLY A 65 19.60 0.27 62.16
N SER A 66 18.65 -0.56 61.72
CA SER A 66 17.74 -1.52 62.40
C SER A 66 16.58 -0.88 63.18
N LEU A 67 15.39 -1.48 62.98
CA LEU A 67 14.16 -1.46 63.80
C LEU A 67 13.20 -0.28 63.56
N GLU A 68 11.87 -0.39 63.64
CA GLU A 68 10.86 -1.46 63.56
C GLU A 68 9.51 -0.77 63.90
N SER A 69 8.40 -1.20 63.29
CA SER A 69 7.04 -1.24 63.90
C SER A 69 6.34 0.13 64.15
N ALA A 70 5.02 0.32 64.17
CA ALA A 70 3.86 -0.56 64.15
C ALA A 70 2.56 0.31 64.04
N THR A 71 1.50 -0.26 63.42
CA THR A 71 0.06 -0.24 63.85
C THR A 71 -0.72 1.08 63.88
N LEU A 72 -2.06 1.18 63.75
CA LEU A 72 -3.24 0.37 63.37
C LEU A 72 -4.45 1.32 63.46
N ASN A 73 -5.62 0.83 62.99
CA ASN A 73 -7.03 1.24 63.21
C ASN A 73 -7.70 1.85 61.96
N GLU A 74 -8.64 1.18 61.27
CA GLU A 74 -10.05 0.85 61.66
C GLU A 74 -10.88 2.13 61.92
N THR A 75 -12.09 2.37 61.40
CA THR A 75 -13.22 1.50 60.98
C THR A 75 -14.31 2.36 60.27
N GLU A 76 -15.09 1.73 59.36
CA GLU A 76 -16.58 1.78 59.15
C GLU A 76 -17.34 3.15 59.12
N GLU A 77 -18.47 3.38 58.42
CA GLU A 77 -19.54 2.52 57.88
C GLU A 77 -20.47 3.32 56.93
N ASP A 78 -21.30 2.54 56.22
CA ASP A 78 -22.37 2.82 55.26
C ASP A 78 -23.47 3.86 55.60
N SER A 79 -24.13 4.40 54.57
CA SER A 79 -25.55 4.07 54.27
C SER A 79 -26.22 4.90 53.15
N ARG A 80 -26.97 4.17 52.31
CA ARG A 80 -27.86 4.60 51.22
C ARG A 80 -29.20 5.16 51.73
N LYS A 81 -29.90 5.98 50.93
CA LYS A 81 -31.29 5.74 50.47
C LYS A 81 -31.87 6.80 49.50
N HIS A 82 -32.79 6.29 48.68
CA HIS A 82 -33.51 6.81 47.51
C HIS A 82 -34.68 7.79 47.74
N SER A 83 -35.23 8.28 46.61
CA SER A 83 -36.60 8.77 46.28
C SER A 83 -36.76 10.30 46.21
N THR A 84 -37.51 10.95 45.31
CA THR A 84 -38.39 10.59 44.17
C THR A 84 -38.66 11.83 43.30
N LEU A 85 -39.09 11.59 42.06
CA LEU A 85 -39.69 12.44 41.00
C LEU A 85 -40.42 13.75 41.39
N ASN A 86 -40.28 14.77 40.52
CA ASN A 86 -41.42 15.54 39.99
C ASN A 86 -41.07 16.25 38.65
N GLU A 87 -41.97 16.09 37.69
CA GLU A 87 -41.98 16.71 36.36
C GLU A 87 -42.39 18.19 36.40
N SER A 88 -41.84 19.00 35.50
CA SER A 88 -42.53 20.17 34.96
C SER A 88 -42.11 20.41 33.51
N LEU A 89 -43.07 20.23 32.61
CA LEU A 89 -43.03 20.51 31.17
C LEU A 89 -42.87 22.01 30.91
N THR A 90 -41.91 22.38 30.07
CA THR A 90 -42.05 23.51 29.13
C THR A 90 -41.30 23.19 27.84
N ASN A 91 -42.07 23.12 26.75
CA ASN A 91 -41.61 23.02 25.37
C ASN A 91 -40.68 24.19 25.01
N ASP A 92 -39.53 23.89 24.44
CA ASP A 92 -38.96 24.75 23.40
C ASP A 92 -38.29 23.88 22.33
N GLN A 93 -38.83 23.98 21.11
CA GLN A 93 -38.33 23.28 19.94
C GLN A 93 -37.19 24.10 19.31
N SER A 94 -35.96 23.63 19.45
CA SER A 94 -34.88 23.94 18.52
C SER A 94 -34.23 22.64 18.07
N GLN A 95 -34.39 22.31 16.79
CA GLN A 95 -33.83 21.12 16.15
C GLN A 95 -32.30 21.15 16.22
N SER A 96 -31.72 20.43 17.17
CA SER A 96 -30.35 19.93 17.06
C SER A 96 -30.42 18.52 16.47
N THR A 97 -29.81 18.33 15.30
CA THR A 97 -29.58 17.00 14.71
C THR A 97 -28.77 16.15 15.68
N ALA A 98 -29.45 15.26 16.40
CA ALA A 98 -28.80 14.28 17.27
C ALA A 98 -28.00 13.30 16.40
N SER A 99 -26.70 13.19 16.65
CA SER A 99 -25.83 12.18 16.05
C SER A 99 -26.27 10.78 16.46
N SER A 100 -26.06 9.78 15.58
CA SER A 100 -26.46 8.40 15.85
C SER A 100 -25.69 7.83 17.07
N PRO A 101 -26.25 6.84 17.78
CA PRO A 101 -25.56 6.16 18.88
C PRO A 101 -24.18 5.59 18.47
N SER A 102 -24.05 5.18 17.20
CA SER A 102 -22.81 4.72 16.58
C SER A 102 -21.73 5.81 16.53
N GLN A 103 -22.13 7.05 16.26
CA GLN A 103 -21.22 8.19 16.15
C GLN A 103 -20.80 8.74 17.52
N GLN A 104 -21.65 8.57 18.54
CA GLN A 104 -21.26 8.82 19.93
C GLN A 104 -20.30 7.75 20.44
N LEU A 105 -20.48 6.48 20.06
CA LEU A 105 -19.52 5.41 20.38
C LEU A 105 -18.16 5.67 19.71
N TYR A 106 -18.16 6.05 18.43
CA TYR A 106 -16.97 6.45 17.66
C TYR A 106 -16.19 7.59 18.32
N ASN A 107 -16.89 8.67 18.72
CA ASN A 107 -16.26 9.80 19.42
C ASN A 107 -15.81 9.46 20.86
N SER A 108 -16.41 8.45 21.49
CA SER A 108 -16.02 8.01 22.85
C SER A 108 -14.82 7.07 22.87
N MET A 109 -14.62 6.30 21.80
CA MET A 109 -13.45 5.41 21.63
C MET A 109 -12.23 6.15 21.09
N HIS A 110 -12.43 7.28 20.39
CA HIS A 110 -11.36 8.13 19.87
C HIS A 110 -11.49 9.55 20.44
N GLN A 111 -11.05 9.75 21.68
CA GLN A 111 -10.54 11.07 22.08
C GLN A 111 -9.24 11.29 21.31
N THR A 112 -9.33 11.86 20.11
CA THR A 112 -8.16 12.39 19.43
C THR A 112 -7.54 13.44 20.35
N ALA A 113 -6.29 13.23 20.76
CA ALA A 113 -5.54 14.25 21.45
C ALA A 113 -5.59 15.53 20.60
N THR A 114 -6.05 16.64 21.18
CA THR A 114 -6.00 17.94 20.49
C THR A 114 -4.54 18.30 20.26
N ILE A 115 -4.06 18.08 19.04
CA ILE A 115 -2.71 18.39 18.58
C ILE A 115 -2.47 19.89 18.75
N SER A 116 -1.35 20.26 19.37
CA SER A 116 -0.99 21.67 19.55
C SER A 116 -0.62 22.33 18.20
N PRO A 117 -0.81 23.65 18.05
CA PRO A 117 -0.41 24.36 16.83
C PRO A 117 1.08 24.17 16.46
N SER A 118 1.97 24.07 17.46
CA SER A 118 3.40 23.84 17.25
C SER A 118 3.71 22.45 16.69
N GLU A 119 3.03 21.41 17.19
CA GLU A 119 3.18 20.04 16.68
C GLU A 119 2.67 19.95 15.23
N ARG A 120 1.59 20.66 14.91
CA ARG A 120 1.05 20.73 13.54
C ARG A 120 2.01 21.41 12.56
N ILE A 121 2.71 22.47 12.97
CA ILE A 121 3.73 23.13 12.15
C ILE A 121 4.89 22.17 11.87
N SER A 122 5.44 21.52 12.90
CA SER A 122 6.52 20.55 12.75
C SER A 122 6.13 19.36 11.88
N PHE A 123 4.90 18.86 12.02
CA PHE A 123 4.36 17.80 11.16
C PHE A 123 4.33 18.22 9.68
N ASN A 124 3.84 19.43 9.39
CA ASN A 124 3.79 19.97 8.03
C ASN A 124 5.20 20.15 7.44
N GLU A 125 6.17 20.60 8.22
CA GLU A 125 7.57 20.71 7.81
C GLU A 125 8.16 19.34 7.45
N HIS A 126 7.92 18.31 8.27
CA HIS A 126 8.32 16.93 7.97
C HIS A 126 7.67 16.41 6.68
N CYS A 127 6.37 16.63 6.49
CA CYS A 127 5.65 16.19 5.29
C CYS A 127 6.19 16.88 4.03
N ASN A 128 6.40 18.19 4.08
CA ASN A 128 6.99 18.95 2.98
C ASN A 128 8.40 18.42 2.64
N HIS A 129 9.20 18.10 3.65
CA HIS A 129 10.53 17.51 3.46
C HIS A 129 10.45 16.11 2.84
N ILE A 130 9.47 15.29 3.21
CA ILE A 130 9.24 13.97 2.61
C ILE A 130 8.86 14.12 1.13
N VAL A 131 7.89 14.98 0.81
CA VAL A 131 7.42 15.21 -0.56
C VAL A 131 8.54 15.71 -1.46
N SER A 132 9.31 16.70 -1.00
CA SER A 132 10.43 17.26 -1.79
C SER A 132 11.54 16.25 -2.06
N ASN A 133 11.65 15.19 -1.23
CA ASN A 133 12.68 14.17 -1.32
C ASN A 133 12.18 12.82 -1.87
N ALA A 134 10.89 12.68 -2.20
CA ALA A 134 10.38 11.45 -2.77
C ALA A 134 10.89 11.28 -4.21
N ASN A 135 11.61 10.18 -4.49
CA ASN A 135 12.23 9.94 -5.80
C ASN A 135 11.23 9.94 -6.94
N GLY A 136 11.35 10.89 -7.88
CA GLY A 136 10.61 10.94 -9.15
C GLY A 136 9.32 11.77 -9.12
N THR A 137 9.20 12.73 -8.21
CA THR A 137 8.16 13.79 -8.23
C THR A 137 8.29 14.72 -9.45
N SER A 138 9.46 14.76 -10.10
CA SER A 138 9.75 15.55 -11.31
C SER A 138 10.04 14.73 -12.58
N SER A 139 9.80 13.41 -12.56
CA SER A 139 10.11 12.54 -13.71
C SER A 139 9.09 12.73 -14.85
N LEU A 140 9.58 13.24 -15.99
CA LEU A 140 8.82 13.39 -17.24
C LEU A 140 8.77 12.05 -17.98
N PHE A 141 7.61 11.38 -17.95
CA PHE A 141 7.30 10.30 -18.88
C PHE A 141 6.68 10.87 -20.18
N PRO A 142 6.66 10.14 -21.30
CA PRO A 142 5.95 10.60 -22.49
C PRO A 142 4.46 10.63 -22.19
N LYS A 143 3.90 11.84 -22.20
CA LYS A 143 2.51 12.11 -21.86
C LYS A 143 1.70 12.42 -23.10
N ILE A 144 0.40 12.18 -22.97
CA ILE A 144 -0.63 12.51 -23.98
C ILE A 144 -0.95 14.00 -23.94
N TYR A 145 -0.88 14.61 -22.76
CA TYR A 145 -1.05 16.04 -22.54
C TYR A 145 0.25 16.58 -21.95
N GLU A 146 0.67 17.79 -22.34
CA GLU A 146 1.81 18.49 -21.74
C GLU A 146 1.47 18.88 -20.29
N LEU A 147 1.53 17.89 -19.38
CA LEU A 147 1.38 18.12 -17.95
C LEU A 147 2.78 18.18 -17.34
N ASP A 148 3.06 19.25 -16.62
CA ASP A 148 4.36 19.47 -15.96
C ASP A 148 4.54 18.64 -14.67
N HIS A 149 3.51 17.90 -14.22
CA HIS A 149 3.54 17.17 -12.96
C HIS A 149 3.03 15.72 -13.07
N THR A 150 3.51 14.83 -12.19
CA THR A 150 3.08 13.43 -12.06
C THR A 150 2.79 13.16 -10.58
N ILE A 151 1.58 12.69 -10.25
CA ILE A 151 1.17 12.42 -8.86
C ILE A 151 1.09 10.91 -8.65
N TYR A 152 1.72 10.40 -7.61
CA TYR A 152 1.69 8.96 -7.29
C TYR A 152 0.69 8.69 -6.17
N ALA A 153 -0.36 7.92 -6.44
CA ALA A 153 -1.44 7.63 -5.49
C ALA A 153 -1.63 6.11 -5.28
N ASP A 154 -0.55 5.33 -5.41
CA ASP A 154 -0.52 3.87 -5.15
C ASP A 154 0.51 3.48 -4.07
N TYR A 155 0.69 4.32 -3.05
CA TYR A 155 1.57 4.05 -1.91
C TYR A 155 1.15 2.79 -1.11
N THR A 156 -0.12 2.36 -1.18
CA THR A 156 -0.56 1.08 -0.63
C THR A 156 0.16 -0.13 -1.24
N ALA A 157 0.59 -0.04 -2.50
CA ALA A 157 1.36 -1.10 -3.15
C ALA A 157 2.81 -1.12 -2.70
N SER A 158 3.47 0.04 -2.72
CA SER A 158 4.85 0.24 -2.30
C SER A 158 5.07 1.72 -2.01
N GLY A 159 5.91 2.01 -1.02
CA GLY A 159 6.43 3.36 -0.84
C GLY A 159 7.36 3.75 -1.99
N ARG A 160 7.76 5.02 -2.00
CA ARG A 160 8.84 5.53 -2.87
C ARG A 160 10.13 5.67 -2.09
N GLY A 161 11.27 5.65 -2.77
CA GLY A 161 12.57 5.95 -2.14
C GLY A 161 12.63 7.42 -1.70
N LEU A 162 13.42 7.69 -0.66
CA LEU A 162 13.68 9.04 -0.16
C LEU A 162 15.13 9.42 -0.41
N ILE A 163 15.35 10.53 -1.09
CA ILE A 163 16.66 11.04 -1.50
C ILE A 163 17.61 11.11 -0.30
N PHE A 164 17.18 11.67 0.84
CA PHE A 164 18.03 11.77 2.03
C PHE A 164 18.39 10.42 2.66
N ILE A 165 17.52 9.40 2.58
CA ILE A 165 17.85 8.05 3.04
C ILE A 165 18.89 7.44 2.10
N GLU A 166 18.71 7.59 0.79
CA GLU A 166 19.66 7.05 -0.19
C GLU A 166 21.03 7.75 -0.09
N HIS A 167 21.07 9.06 0.13
CA HIS A 167 22.30 9.78 0.45
C HIS A 167 22.96 9.25 1.72
N TYR A 168 22.21 9.04 2.80
CA TYR A 168 22.77 8.47 4.02
C TYR A 168 23.38 7.09 3.77
N MET A 169 22.67 6.23 3.04
CA MET A 169 23.16 4.90 2.66
C MET A 169 24.47 5.01 1.86
N LEU A 170 24.52 5.88 0.84
CA LEU A 170 25.69 6.07 -0.03
C LEU A 170 26.89 6.67 0.71
N THR A 171 26.66 7.62 1.60
CA THR A 171 27.74 8.38 2.26
C THR A 171 28.24 7.70 3.53
N TYR A 172 27.38 7.04 4.31
CA TYR A 172 27.71 6.55 5.65
C TYR A 172 27.63 5.02 5.82
N VAL A 173 26.91 4.31 4.95
CA VAL A 173 26.76 2.85 5.08
C VAL A 173 27.65 2.12 4.08
N TRP A 174 27.53 2.45 2.80
CA TRP A 174 28.28 1.80 1.71
C TRP A 174 29.80 1.80 1.89
N PRO A 175 30.46 2.90 2.32
CA PRO A 175 31.92 2.91 2.48
C PRO A 175 32.46 1.91 3.51
N PHE A 176 31.62 1.47 4.46
CA PHE A 176 31.98 0.50 5.49
C PHE A 176 31.37 -0.88 5.27
N TYR A 177 30.72 -1.11 4.12
CA TYR A 177 30.05 -2.38 3.84
C TYR A 177 31.05 -3.54 3.82
N ALA A 178 30.76 -4.55 4.62
CA ALA A 178 31.36 -5.87 4.52
C ALA A 178 30.36 -6.94 4.96
N ASN A 179 30.59 -8.19 4.56
CA ASN A 179 29.76 -9.28 5.02
C ASN A 179 29.85 -9.43 6.56
N THR A 180 28.74 -9.82 7.18
CA THR A 180 28.66 -10.09 8.62
C THR A 180 29.43 -11.38 8.97
N HIS A 181 29.55 -11.74 10.25
CA HIS A 181 30.21 -12.97 10.76
C HIS A 181 31.75 -12.94 10.91
N SER A 182 32.39 -11.77 10.83
CA SER A 182 33.80 -11.60 11.24
C SER A 182 33.97 -10.36 12.10
N GLU A 183 34.08 -10.53 13.41
CA GLU A 183 34.22 -9.39 14.35
C GLU A 183 35.63 -8.79 14.35
N ASN A 184 36.62 -9.49 13.78
CA ASN A 184 38.00 -9.04 13.69
C ASN A 184 38.25 -8.05 12.53
N ASN A 185 37.29 -7.88 11.63
CA ASN A 185 37.35 -6.90 10.55
C ASN A 185 36.48 -5.69 10.92
N THR A 186 37.09 -4.50 10.98
CA THR A 186 36.42 -3.25 11.35
C THR A 186 35.17 -2.96 10.52
N PHE A 187 35.19 -3.24 9.21
CA PHE A 187 34.05 -2.97 8.33
C PHE A 187 32.91 -3.97 8.56
N ALA A 188 33.27 -5.24 8.79
CA ALA A 188 32.28 -6.28 9.13
C ALA A 188 31.65 -6.00 10.50
N LEU A 189 32.46 -5.60 11.49
CA LEU A 189 31.97 -5.17 12.81
C LEU A 189 31.03 -3.95 12.70
N GLN A 190 31.41 -2.93 11.93
CA GLN A 190 30.59 -1.74 11.73
C GLN A 190 29.25 -2.08 11.06
N THR A 191 29.29 -2.91 10.03
CA THR A 191 28.09 -3.35 9.30
C THR A 191 27.16 -4.19 10.20
N THR A 192 27.72 -5.10 11.02
CA THR A 192 26.96 -5.83 12.05
C THR A 192 26.30 -4.87 13.04
N ARG A 193 27.02 -3.85 13.52
CA ARG A 193 26.46 -2.86 14.46
C ARG A 193 25.30 -2.08 13.85
N PHE A 194 25.40 -1.66 12.59
CA PHE A 194 24.29 -0.99 11.92
C PHE A 194 23.06 -1.91 11.80
N ARG A 195 23.26 -3.18 11.46
CA ARG A 195 22.18 -4.17 11.37
C ARG A 195 21.49 -4.39 12.72
N GLU A 196 22.26 -4.60 13.79
CA GLU A 196 21.68 -4.82 15.13
C GLU A 196 21.07 -3.54 15.71
N SER A 197 21.60 -2.37 15.37
CA SER A 197 20.95 -1.09 15.69
C SER A 197 19.61 -0.95 14.99
N ALA A 198 19.52 -1.33 13.71
CA ALA A 198 18.25 -1.34 12.99
C ALA A 198 17.23 -2.28 13.63
N ARG A 199 17.66 -3.48 14.07
CA ARG A 199 16.82 -4.42 14.80
C ARG A 199 16.34 -3.84 16.13
N SER A 200 17.22 -3.21 16.89
CA SER A 200 16.89 -2.56 18.17
C SER A 200 15.89 -1.41 17.99
N ILE A 201 16.07 -0.58 16.96
CA ILE A 201 15.12 0.47 16.59
C ILE A 201 13.74 -0.13 16.31
N ILE A 202 13.67 -1.18 15.49
CA ILE A 202 12.42 -1.86 15.15
C ILE A 202 11.77 -2.44 16.42
N LYS A 203 12.53 -3.11 17.29
CA LYS A 203 12.02 -3.62 18.58
C LYS A 203 11.37 -2.51 19.40
N LYS A 204 12.05 -1.36 19.54
CA LYS A 204 11.54 -0.21 20.28
C LYS A 204 10.27 0.38 19.64
N CYS A 205 10.25 0.53 18.31
CA CYS A 205 9.09 1.08 17.59
C CYS A 205 7.84 0.18 17.69
N LEU A 206 8.02 -1.12 17.91
CA LEU A 206 6.95 -2.10 17.97
C LEU A 206 6.55 -2.50 19.40
N ASN A 207 7.15 -1.88 20.41
CA ASN A 207 7.03 -2.32 21.82
C ASN A 207 7.35 -3.82 21.99
N ALA A 208 8.36 -4.32 21.28
CA ALA A 208 8.83 -5.69 21.40
C ALA A 208 9.72 -5.84 22.64
N THR A 209 9.52 -6.94 23.37
CA THR A 209 10.23 -7.26 24.62
C THR A 209 11.34 -8.29 24.39
N ASP A 210 12.05 -8.68 25.45
CA ASP A 210 13.02 -9.77 25.39
C ASP A 210 12.38 -11.13 25.09
N ASP A 211 11.05 -11.27 25.23
CA ASP A 211 10.32 -12.48 24.84
C ASP A 211 9.95 -12.50 23.35
N ASP A 212 10.29 -11.44 22.63
CA ASP A 212 10.02 -11.27 21.21
C ASP A 212 11.30 -11.34 20.38
N VAL A 213 11.21 -11.97 19.21
CA VAL A 213 12.26 -11.96 18.20
C VAL A 213 11.83 -11.11 17.02
N VAL A 214 12.78 -10.41 16.40
CA VAL A 214 12.61 -9.68 15.15
C VAL A 214 13.50 -10.34 14.12
N ILE A 215 12.90 -10.96 13.11
CA ILE A 215 13.58 -11.67 12.04
C ILE A 215 13.40 -10.89 10.74
N PHE A 216 14.53 -10.53 10.12
CA PHE A 216 14.56 -10.01 8.76
C PHE A 216 14.40 -11.18 7.78
N THR A 217 13.38 -11.10 6.94
CA THR A 217 13.00 -12.18 6.01
C THR A 217 13.28 -11.77 4.57
N GLY A 218 12.74 -12.52 3.61
CA GLY A 218 12.81 -12.17 2.19
C GLY A 218 11.90 -10.99 1.81
N SER A 219 11.20 -11.11 0.70
CA SER A 219 10.36 -10.04 0.17
C SER A 219 9.01 -9.92 0.91
N GLY A 220 8.88 -8.88 1.74
CA GLY A 220 7.63 -8.45 2.38
C GLY A 220 7.01 -9.46 3.35
N SER A 221 5.77 -9.20 3.76
CA SER A 221 5.00 -10.08 4.66
C SER A 221 4.85 -11.49 4.09
N THR A 222 4.83 -11.64 2.76
CA THR A 222 4.76 -12.97 2.11
C THR A 222 5.91 -13.88 2.53
N ALA A 223 7.15 -13.37 2.52
CA ALA A 223 8.30 -14.17 2.94
C ALA A 223 8.27 -14.44 4.44
N ALA A 224 7.82 -13.46 5.25
CA ALA A 224 7.64 -13.62 6.69
C ALA A 224 6.63 -14.72 7.03
N ILE A 225 5.46 -14.70 6.38
CA ILE A 225 4.38 -15.69 6.59
C ILE A 225 4.84 -17.09 6.16
N ASN A 226 5.42 -17.25 4.97
CA ASN A 226 5.90 -18.57 4.53
C ASN A 226 6.96 -19.14 5.49
N LYS A 227 7.93 -18.30 5.87
CA LYS A 227 8.95 -18.69 6.85
C LYS A 227 8.32 -19.12 8.17
N PHE A 228 7.29 -18.39 8.62
CA PHE A 228 6.63 -18.69 9.88
C PHE A 228 5.77 -19.96 9.84
N VAL A 229 5.06 -20.21 8.73
CA VAL A 229 4.35 -21.48 8.49
C VAL A 229 5.31 -22.67 8.61
N ASP A 230 6.52 -22.54 8.08
CA ASP A 230 7.54 -23.58 8.18
C ASP A 230 8.13 -23.69 9.59
N ILE A 231 8.31 -22.57 10.32
CA ILE A 231 8.74 -22.56 11.74
C ILE A 231 7.73 -23.31 12.61
N LEU A 232 6.43 -23.09 12.38
CA LEU A 232 5.34 -23.78 13.08
C LEU A 232 5.19 -25.25 12.65
N GLN A 233 5.98 -25.73 11.68
CA GLN A 233 5.99 -27.11 11.20
C GLN A 233 4.60 -27.59 10.74
N LEU A 234 3.74 -26.68 10.27
CA LEU A 234 2.35 -26.96 9.87
C LEU A 234 2.21 -27.92 8.68
N ARG A 235 3.31 -28.21 7.98
CA ARG A 235 3.35 -29.19 6.89
C ARG A 235 3.55 -30.64 7.38
N THR A 236 3.80 -30.84 8.67
CA THR A 236 3.87 -32.17 9.27
C THR A 236 2.47 -32.71 9.55
N ASP A 237 2.24 -34.00 9.30
CA ASP A 237 0.91 -34.62 9.49
C ASP A 237 0.40 -34.48 10.92
N GLU A 238 1.29 -34.61 11.90
CA GLU A 238 0.97 -34.51 13.33
C GLU A 238 0.38 -33.15 13.67
N ILE A 239 1.06 -32.06 13.34
CA ILE A 239 0.61 -30.70 13.69
C ILE A 239 -0.59 -30.31 12.81
N ARG A 240 -0.53 -30.60 11.51
CA ARG A 240 -1.59 -30.26 10.55
C ARG A 240 -2.95 -30.81 10.95
N ASN A 241 -3.01 -32.10 11.29
CA ASN A 241 -4.28 -32.78 11.55
C ASN A 241 -4.93 -32.30 12.86
N HIS A 242 -4.13 -31.79 13.79
CA HIS A 242 -4.58 -31.28 15.09
C HIS A 242 -4.75 -29.76 15.15
N THR A 243 -4.52 -29.05 14.04
CA THR A 243 -4.61 -27.58 13.99
C THR A 243 -5.81 -27.11 13.16
N VAL A 244 -6.37 -25.98 13.55
CA VAL A 244 -7.30 -25.18 12.74
C VAL A 244 -6.76 -23.77 12.58
N VAL A 245 -6.83 -23.23 11.36
CA VAL A 245 -6.43 -21.86 11.04
C VAL A 245 -7.66 -21.04 10.65
N PHE A 246 -7.88 -19.93 11.33
CA PHE A 246 -8.91 -18.94 11.02
C PHE A 246 -8.30 -17.75 10.27
N VAL A 247 -8.99 -17.30 9.22
CA VAL A 247 -8.68 -16.09 8.46
C VAL A 247 -9.90 -15.19 8.33
N SER A 248 -9.69 -13.89 8.12
CA SER A 248 -10.81 -12.98 7.85
C SER A 248 -11.25 -13.10 6.38
N ALA A 249 -12.43 -12.54 6.08
CA ALA A 249 -12.90 -12.43 4.71
C ALA A 249 -12.04 -11.48 3.84
N SER A 250 -11.31 -10.55 4.47
CA SER A 250 -10.61 -9.45 3.79
C SER A 250 -9.11 -9.69 3.56
N GLU A 251 -8.64 -10.92 3.78
CA GLU A 251 -7.21 -11.24 3.69
C GLU A 251 -6.61 -11.08 2.28
N HIS A 252 -5.37 -10.59 2.27
CA HIS A 252 -4.52 -10.63 1.08
C HIS A 252 -4.05 -12.07 0.82
N HIS A 253 -3.78 -12.44 -0.44
CA HIS A 253 -3.37 -13.79 -0.82
C HIS A 253 -2.13 -14.29 -0.06
N SER A 254 -1.21 -13.39 0.32
CA SER A 254 -0.05 -13.74 1.14
C SER A 254 -0.41 -14.28 2.52
N ASN A 255 -1.58 -13.93 3.05
CA ASN A 255 -2.11 -14.41 4.33
C ASN A 255 -3.27 -15.41 4.16
N ILE A 256 -3.45 -15.97 2.95
CA ILE A 256 -4.40 -17.06 2.67
C ILE A 256 -3.64 -18.29 2.19
N LEU A 257 -2.92 -18.15 1.08
CA LEU A 257 -2.36 -19.28 0.35
C LEU A 257 -1.31 -20.06 1.17
N PRO A 258 -0.33 -19.42 1.85
CA PRO A 258 0.67 -20.19 2.59
C PRO A 258 0.07 -21.11 3.66
N TRP A 259 -0.98 -20.65 4.33
CA TRP A 259 -1.72 -21.42 5.34
C TRP A 259 -2.57 -22.50 4.69
N LYS A 260 -3.36 -22.16 3.67
CA LYS A 260 -4.27 -23.09 2.99
C LYS A 260 -3.51 -24.24 2.32
N GLU A 261 -2.39 -23.95 1.67
CA GLU A 261 -1.55 -24.94 0.96
C GLU A 261 -0.76 -25.87 1.92
N THR A 262 -0.88 -25.70 3.24
CA THR A 262 -0.42 -26.74 4.18
C THR A 262 -1.39 -27.95 4.21
N GLY A 263 -2.65 -27.75 3.83
CA GLY A 263 -3.73 -28.72 4.00
C GLY A 263 -4.32 -28.75 5.42
N VAL A 264 -3.99 -27.80 6.28
CA VAL A 264 -4.63 -27.63 7.59
C VAL A 264 -6.13 -27.36 7.44
N GLN A 265 -6.90 -27.66 8.49
CA GLN A 265 -8.29 -27.23 8.53
C GLN A 265 -8.33 -25.70 8.52
N PHE A 266 -8.92 -25.13 7.46
CA PHE A 266 -8.86 -23.71 7.15
C PHE A 266 -10.27 -23.13 7.11
N VAL A 267 -10.54 -22.16 7.99
CA VAL A 267 -11.86 -21.57 8.19
C VAL A 267 -11.81 -20.08 7.94
N ARG A 268 -12.70 -19.59 7.07
CA ARG A 268 -12.85 -18.16 6.77
C ARG A 268 -13.98 -17.58 7.62
N ILE A 269 -13.68 -16.58 8.42
CA ILE A 269 -14.65 -15.82 9.21
C ILE A 269 -15.22 -14.69 8.32
N PRO A 270 -16.56 -14.59 8.19
CA PRO A 270 -17.19 -13.55 7.39
C PRO A 270 -17.04 -12.17 8.03
N ASN A 271 -17.40 -11.14 7.26
CA ASN A 271 -17.64 -9.82 7.81
C ASN A 271 -19.09 -9.69 8.27
N ASN A 272 -19.34 -8.88 9.27
CA ASN A 272 -20.68 -8.49 9.73
C ASN A 272 -21.33 -7.44 8.79
N GLU A 273 -22.54 -7.01 9.12
CA GLU A 273 -23.28 -6.01 8.34
C GLU A 273 -22.56 -4.66 8.23
N GLN A 274 -21.69 -4.34 9.19
CA GLN A 274 -20.84 -3.15 9.20
C GLN A 274 -19.54 -3.34 8.40
N GLY A 275 -19.35 -4.47 7.73
CA GLY A 275 -18.15 -4.76 6.94
C GLY A 275 -16.89 -5.06 7.76
N LEU A 276 -17.01 -5.25 9.08
CA LEU A 276 -15.92 -5.62 10.00
C LEU A 276 -15.89 -7.14 10.20
N LEU A 277 -14.77 -7.70 10.67
CA LEU A 277 -14.71 -9.12 11.05
C LEU A 277 -15.81 -9.45 12.07
N ASP A 278 -16.61 -10.49 11.79
CA ASP A 278 -17.68 -10.90 12.69
C ASP A 278 -17.12 -11.64 13.91
N GLN A 279 -17.01 -10.91 15.02
CA GLN A 279 -16.47 -11.42 16.27
C GLN A 279 -17.38 -12.47 16.92
N ASN A 280 -18.70 -12.42 16.68
CA ASN A 280 -19.62 -13.43 17.23
C ASN A 280 -19.41 -14.76 16.50
N VAL A 281 -19.34 -14.73 15.16
CA VAL A 281 -19.05 -15.94 14.37
C VAL A 281 -17.65 -16.48 14.70
N LEU A 282 -16.67 -15.60 14.93
CA LEU A 282 -15.35 -16.03 15.42
C LEU A 282 -15.47 -16.75 16.77
N GLU A 283 -16.13 -16.17 17.77
CA GLU A 283 -16.29 -16.75 19.10
C GLU A 283 -17.00 -18.11 19.06
N GLU A 284 -18.08 -18.24 18.28
CA GLU A 284 -18.78 -19.52 18.07
C GLU A 284 -17.85 -20.60 17.51
N ASN A 285 -17.02 -20.24 16.54
CA ASN A 285 -16.02 -21.16 15.99
C ASN A 285 -14.93 -21.49 17.02
N LEU A 286 -14.43 -20.51 17.78
CA LEU A 286 -13.44 -20.75 18.83
C LEU A 286 -13.96 -21.76 19.86
N ILE A 287 -15.20 -21.60 20.33
CA ILE A 287 -15.88 -22.55 21.22
C ILE A 287 -15.94 -23.95 20.58
N TYR A 288 -16.44 -24.04 19.34
CA TYR A 288 -16.59 -25.31 18.64
C TYR A 288 -15.27 -26.07 18.54
N TYR A 289 -14.20 -25.40 18.09
CA TYR A 289 -12.93 -26.07 17.86
C TYR A 289 -12.17 -26.41 19.15
N ARG A 290 -12.22 -25.52 20.16
CA ARG A 290 -11.61 -25.75 21.47
C ARG A 290 -12.30 -26.91 22.21
N ASP A 291 -13.62 -26.86 22.35
CA ASP A 291 -14.34 -27.73 23.27
C ASP A 291 -14.73 -29.07 22.64
N LEU A 292 -15.13 -29.06 21.35
CA LEU A 292 -15.64 -30.26 20.69
C LEU A 292 -14.55 -31.02 19.94
N THR A 293 -13.69 -30.32 19.20
CA THR A 293 -12.64 -30.97 18.40
C THR A 293 -11.27 -31.04 19.09
N LYS A 294 -11.07 -30.25 20.16
CA LYS A 294 -9.81 -30.13 20.91
C LYS A 294 -8.60 -29.85 20.01
N LYS A 295 -8.80 -29.01 18.98
CA LYS A 295 -7.75 -28.60 18.05
C LYS A 295 -6.95 -27.42 18.61
N SER A 296 -5.68 -27.35 18.23
CA SER A 296 -4.87 -26.14 18.39
C SER A 296 -5.41 -25.04 17.47
N ILE A 297 -5.65 -23.86 18.04
CA ILE A 297 -6.27 -22.73 17.33
C ILE A 297 -5.19 -21.74 16.91
N ILE A 298 -5.19 -21.41 15.63
CA ILE A 298 -4.42 -20.30 15.07
C ILE A 298 -5.39 -19.34 14.39
N CYS A 299 -5.30 -18.06 14.72
CA CYS A 299 -5.98 -16.98 14.02
C CYS A 299 -4.94 -16.13 13.30
N THR A 300 -5.10 -15.89 12.00
CA THR A 300 -4.24 -14.99 11.24
C THR A 300 -5.08 -13.98 10.46
N PHE A 301 -4.95 -12.71 10.82
CA PHE A 301 -5.80 -11.63 10.31
C PHE A 301 -4.98 -10.44 9.84
N ASN A 302 -5.48 -9.68 8.87
CA ASN A 302 -4.88 -8.40 8.51
C ASN A 302 -5.30 -7.31 9.52
N ALA A 303 -4.37 -6.42 9.84
CA ALA A 303 -4.66 -5.25 10.69
C ALA A 303 -5.38 -4.13 9.93
N GLY A 304 -5.26 -4.11 8.60
CA GLY A 304 -5.96 -3.18 7.73
C GLY A 304 -6.04 -3.67 6.29
N SER A 305 -7.23 -3.57 5.69
CA SER A 305 -7.46 -4.09 4.35
C SER A 305 -6.71 -3.28 3.30
N ASN A 306 -5.98 -3.96 2.41
CA ASN A 306 -5.35 -3.32 1.24
C ASN A 306 -6.34 -2.94 0.13
N VAL A 307 -7.61 -3.32 0.27
CA VAL A 307 -8.69 -3.00 -0.67
C VAL A 307 -9.50 -1.82 -0.15
N THR A 308 -10.09 -1.95 1.05
CA THR A 308 -11.05 -0.97 1.57
C THR A 308 -10.46 0.01 2.58
N GLY A 309 -9.23 -0.26 3.06
CA GLY A 309 -8.58 0.50 4.13
C GLY A 309 -9.12 0.21 5.53
N ILE A 310 -10.18 -0.60 5.67
CA ILE A 310 -10.84 -0.89 6.96
C ILE A 310 -9.84 -1.50 7.94
N LEU A 311 -9.80 -0.94 9.15
CA LEU A 311 -8.92 -1.38 10.22
C LEU A 311 -9.62 -2.41 11.12
N ALA A 312 -8.87 -3.41 11.58
CA ALA A 312 -9.33 -4.36 12.58
C ALA A 312 -9.11 -3.81 14.00
N ASP A 313 -9.99 -4.19 14.94
CA ASP A 313 -9.73 -3.98 16.37
C ASP A 313 -8.74 -5.05 16.87
N VAL A 314 -7.45 -4.80 16.60
CA VAL A 314 -6.37 -5.76 16.83
C VAL A 314 -6.19 -6.14 18.28
N ASN A 315 -6.61 -5.29 19.23
CA ASN A 315 -6.48 -5.55 20.66
C ASN A 315 -7.64 -6.40 21.13
N ARG A 316 -8.88 -6.01 20.81
CA ARG A 316 -10.07 -6.76 21.22
C ARG A 316 -10.10 -8.17 20.65
N ILE A 317 -9.72 -8.32 19.38
CA ILE A 317 -9.68 -9.64 18.73
C ILE A 317 -8.56 -10.50 19.32
N SER A 318 -7.40 -9.92 19.65
CA SER A 318 -6.33 -10.64 20.36
C SER A 318 -6.80 -11.18 21.72
N GLU A 319 -7.46 -10.34 22.52
CA GLU A 319 -8.02 -10.77 23.82
C GLU A 319 -9.01 -11.92 23.65
N LEU A 320 -9.93 -11.79 22.70
CA LEU A 320 -10.92 -12.81 22.40
C LEU A 320 -10.24 -14.14 22.06
N VAL A 321 -9.29 -14.17 21.14
CA VAL A 321 -8.61 -15.42 20.74
C VAL A 321 -7.85 -16.05 21.93
N HIS A 322 -7.19 -15.23 22.74
CA HIS A 322 -6.45 -15.71 23.91
C HIS A 322 -7.34 -16.25 25.04
N ASP A 323 -8.54 -15.70 25.24
CA ASP A 323 -9.51 -16.23 26.21
C ASP A 323 -9.95 -17.68 25.85
N TYR A 324 -9.73 -18.11 24.60
CA TYR A 324 -9.94 -19.49 24.13
C TYR A 324 -8.65 -20.32 23.97
N GLY A 325 -7.50 -19.79 24.39
CA GLY A 325 -6.21 -20.46 24.32
C GLY A 325 -5.62 -20.60 22.91
N GLY A 326 -6.14 -19.83 21.95
CA GLY A 326 -5.59 -19.77 20.59
C GLY A 326 -4.36 -18.87 20.49
N CYS A 327 -3.62 -18.99 19.38
CA CYS A 327 -2.57 -18.04 19.00
C CYS A 327 -3.10 -17.05 17.96
N ILE A 328 -2.67 -15.78 18.02
CA ILE A 328 -3.08 -14.75 17.07
C ILE A 328 -1.92 -14.06 16.34
N PHE A 329 -1.98 -14.08 15.01
CA PHE A 329 -0.98 -13.52 14.11
C PHE A 329 -1.59 -12.38 13.27
N TRP A 330 -0.85 -11.29 13.10
CA TRP A 330 -1.35 -10.10 12.41
C TRP A 330 -0.51 -9.73 11.18
N ASP A 331 -1.14 -9.65 10.01
CA ASP A 331 -0.54 -9.06 8.81
C ASP A 331 -0.76 -7.54 8.80
N TYR A 332 0.31 -6.80 9.04
CA TYR A 332 0.32 -5.34 9.00
C TYR A 332 0.82 -4.81 7.64
N ALA A 333 0.91 -5.62 6.59
CA ALA A 333 1.48 -5.20 5.30
C ALA A 333 0.95 -3.84 4.81
N ALA A 334 -0.37 -3.65 4.77
CA ALA A 334 -0.97 -2.39 4.32
C ALA A 334 -1.03 -1.31 5.41
N ALA A 335 -1.17 -1.69 6.68
CA ALA A 335 -1.42 -0.77 7.78
C ALA A 335 -0.14 -0.20 8.42
N ALA A 336 0.95 -0.95 8.43
CA ALA A 336 2.19 -0.61 9.13
C ALA A 336 2.76 0.80 8.85
N PRO A 337 2.66 1.35 7.62
CA PRO A 337 3.14 2.71 7.35
C PRO A 337 2.34 3.80 8.08
N TYR A 338 1.12 3.49 8.51
CA TYR A 338 0.13 4.48 8.95
C TYR A 338 -0.22 4.35 10.44
N VAL A 339 -0.43 3.14 10.94
CA VAL A 339 -0.96 2.91 12.31
C VAL A 339 0.14 2.67 13.35
N HIS A 340 -0.17 2.88 14.63
CA HIS A 340 0.64 2.33 15.71
C HIS A 340 0.65 0.79 15.67
N ILE A 341 1.82 0.19 15.90
CA ILE A 341 1.96 -1.26 16.03
C ILE A 341 2.51 -1.55 17.41
N ASP A 342 1.67 -2.06 18.29
CA ASP A 342 2.06 -2.47 19.64
C ASP A 342 2.05 -3.99 19.74
N MET A 343 3.22 -4.61 19.88
CA MET A 343 3.35 -6.07 20.05
C MET A 343 2.82 -6.53 21.43
N ASN A 344 2.90 -5.66 22.45
CA ASN A 344 2.63 -5.97 23.85
C ASN A 344 1.79 -4.89 24.56
N PRO A 345 0.58 -4.57 24.06
CA PRO A 345 -0.28 -3.56 24.69
C PRO A 345 -0.75 -3.99 26.09
N SER A 346 -0.98 -5.29 26.27
CA SER A 346 -1.24 -5.94 27.56
C SER A 346 -0.96 -7.44 27.44
N GLU A 347 -0.96 -8.17 28.55
CA GLU A 347 -0.77 -9.63 28.53
C GLU A 347 -1.85 -10.34 27.71
N LYS A 348 -3.12 -9.91 27.83
CA LYS A 348 -4.25 -10.48 27.08
C LYS A 348 -4.36 -9.98 25.65
N ALA A 349 -3.91 -8.76 25.36
CA ALA A 349 -3.99 -8.18 24.02
C ALA A 349 -2.67 -8.28 23.24
N ALA A 350 -1.66 -8.96 23.79
CA ALA A 350 -0.40 -9.23 23.11
C ALA A 350 -0.64 -9.87 21.73
N LYS A 351 0.31 -9.69 20.81
CA LYS A 351 0.28 -10.38 19.52
C LYS A 351 1.28 -11.52 19.60
N ASP A 352 0.92 -12.70 19.12
CA ASP A 352 1.86 -13.83 19.11
C ASP A 352 2.84 -13.70 17.94
N ALA A 353 2.38 -13.16 16.81
CA ALA A 353 3.22 -12.78 15.68
C ALA A 353 2.67 -11.58 14.90
N VAL A 354 3.56 -10.83 14.26
CA VAL A 354 3.29 -9.69 13.39
C VAL A 354 4.14 -9.82 12.12
N PHE A 355 3.50 -9.65 10.96
CA PHE A 355 4.15 -9.67 9.64
C PHE A 355 4.12 -8.27 9.02
N ILE A 356 5.26 -7.79 8.51
CA ILE A 356 5.37 -6.44 7.95
C ILE A 356 6.03 -6.45 6.57
N SER A 357 5.47 -5.66 5.67
CA SER A 357 6.02 -5.36 4.36
C SER A 357 6.69 -3.98 4.35
N THR A 358 7.96 -3.93 4.77
CA THR A 358 8.69 -2.67 4.96
C THR A 358 8.81 -1.82 3.68
N HIS A 359 8.77 -2.44 2.49
CA HIS A 359 8.77 -1.71 1.21
C HIS A 359 7.55 -0.81 0.99
N LYS A 360 6.47 -0.98 1.76
CA LYS A 360 5.27 -0.12 1.70
C LYS A 360 5.38 1.17 2.49
N PHE A 361 6.42 1.32 3.31
CA PHE A 361 6.71 2.57 3.96
C PHE A 361 7.36 3.54 2.98
N ILE A 362 7.15 4.83 3.16
CA ILE A 362 7.93 5.85 2.46
C ILE A 362 9.42 5.71 2.84
N GLY A 363 10.31 5.70 1.85
CA GLY A 363 11.73 5.32 2.00
C GLY A 363 11.99 3.81 2.05
N GLY A 364 10.94 2.99 2.07
CA GLY A 364 11.00 1.54 2.26
C GLY A 364 11.49 0.68 1.09
N PRO A 365 11.43 1.06 -0.20
CA PRO A 365 11.89 0.18 -1.28
C PRO A 365 13.31 -0.39 -1.08
N GLY A 366 13.49 -1.69 -1.36
CA GLY A 366 14.77 -2.41 -1.15
C GLY A 366 14.97 -2.99 0.25
N THR A 367 14.01 -2.81 1.17
CA THR A 367 14.01 -3.42 2.51
C THR A 367 13.48 -4.86 2.51
N PRO A 368 13.88 -5.70 3.50
CA PRO A 368 13.27 -7.01 3.73
C PRO A 368 11.87 -6.90 4.37
N GLY A 369 11.11 -7.98 4.30
CA GLY A 369 9.95 -8.20 5.16
C GLY A 369 10.38 -8.51 6.59
N LEU A 370 9.50 -8.25 7.56
CA LEU A 370 9.76 -8.50 8.98
C LEU A 370 8.79 -9.55 9.53
N LEU A 371 9.33 -10.45 10.34
CA LEU A 371 8.58 -11.34 11.22
C LEU A 371 8.94 -10.96 12.66
N ILE A 372 7.95 -10.51 13.42
CA ILE A 372 8.10 -10.26 14.86
C ILE A 372 7.24 -11.29 15.58
N ALA A 373 7.81 -12.11 16.45
CA ALA A 373 7.06 -13.21 17.05
C ALA A 373 7.57 -13.58 18.43
N LYS A 374 6.70 -14.19 19.23
CA LYS A 374 7.05 -14.70 20.56
C LYS A 374 8.04 -15.85 20.46
N LYS A 375 9.10 -15.81 21.28
CA LYS A 375 10.14 -16.87 21.37
C LYS A 375 9.55 -18.26 21.60
N LYS A 376 8.46 -18.36 22.36
CA LYS A 376 7.75 -19.61 22.66
C LYS A 376 7.27 -20.38 21.42
N LEU A 377 7.14 -19.72 20.26
CA LEU A 377 6.65 -20.34 19.02
C LEU A 377 7.77 -21.01 18.20
N PHE A 378 9.03 -20.90 18.62
CA PHE A 378 10.20 -21.38 17.89
C PHE A 378 10.68 -22.75 18.39
N GLU A 379 9.79 -23.74 18.37
CA GLU A 379 10.07 -25.11 18.82
C GLU A 379 10.74 -25.99 17.74
N ASN A 380 10.90 -25.46 16.53
CA ASN A 380 11.52 -26.19 15.43
C ASN A 380 12.98 -26.59 15.75
N PRO A 381 13.35 -27.88 15.62
CA PRO A 381 14.71 -28.34 15.91
C PRO A 381 15.72 -27.94 14.82
N VAL A 382 15.22 -27.66 13.62
CA VAL A 382 16.01 -27.31 12.43
C VAL A 382 15.47 -25.99 11.89
N PRO A 383 16.32 -24.98 11.62
CA PRO A 383 15.88 -23.72 11.04
C PRO A 383 15.32 -23.91 9.64
N THR A 384 14.40 -23.03 9.25
CA THR A 384 13.76 -23.12 7.93
C THR A 384 14.69 -22.70 6.78
N GLY A 385 15.77 -21.97 7.10
CA GLY A 385 16.80 -21.54 6.16
C GLY A 385 18.19 -22.05 6.54
N CYS A 386 18.40 -23.38 6.49
CA CYS A 386 19.70 -23.99 6.78
C CYS A 386 20.82 -23.44 5.88
N GLY A 387 21.86 -22.88 6.49
CA GLY A 387 23.00 -22.33 5.77
C GLY A 387 24.11 -21.83 6.69
N GLY A 388 25.16 -21.26 6.10
CA GLY A 388 26.20 -20.56 6.86
C GLY A 388 25.60 -19.47 7.76
N GLY A 389 26.18 -19.24 8.94
CA GLY A 389 25.68 -18.27 9.91
C GLY A 389 24.60 -18.79 10.87
N THR A 390 23.97 -19.94 10.60
CA THR A 390 22.91 -20.52 11.47
C THR A 390 23.42 -21.47 12.55
N VAL A 391 24.72 -21.78 12.53
CA VAL A 391 25.35 -22.89 13.28
C VAL A 391 26.41 -22.38 14.24
N ASN A 392 26.49 -23.00 15.41
CA ASN A 392 27.62 -22.85 16.32
C ASN A 392 28.79 -23.74 15.87
N PHE A 393 28.47 -24.98 15.46
CA PHE A 393 29.49 -25.96 15.06
C PHE A 393 28.92 -27.01 14.10
N VAL A 394 29.70 -27.36 13.07
CA VAL A 394 29.34 -28.39 12.10
C VAL A 394 30.51 -29.37 11.96
N THR A 395 30.22 -30.66 12.09
CA THR A 395 31.17 -31.74 11.86
C THR A 395 30.82 -32.50 10.58
N ARG A 396 31.61 -33.52 10.26
CA ARG A 396 31.32 -34.41 9.12
C ARG A 396 29.99 -35.18 9.27
N THR A 397 29.45 -35.31 10.49
CA THR A 397 28.32 -36.20 10.81
C THR A 397 27.24 -35.56 11.69
N ALA A 398 27.47 -34.37 12.24
CA ALA A 398 26.60 -33.71 13.20
C ALA A 398 26.61 -32.19 13.03
N THR A 399 25.49 -31.57 13.38
CA THR A 399 25.25 -30.12 13.25
C THR A 399 24.69 -29.60 14.56
N GLU A 400 25.31 -28.54 15.08
CA GLU A 400 24.82 -27.79 16.23
C GLU A 400 24.41 -26.39 15.77
N TYR A 401 23.10 -26.12 15.79
CA TYR A 401 22.54 -24.83 15.43
C TYR A 401 22.73 -23.79 16.55
N ALA A 402 22.74 -22.51 16.17
CA ALA A 402 22.75 -21.40 17.10
C ALA A 402 21.55 -21.46 18.05
N LYS A 403 21.76 -21.10 19.32
CA LYS A 403 20.69 -21.02 20.32
C LYS A 403 19.89 -19.73 20.23
N ASP A 404 20.54 -18.65 19.80
CA ASP A 404 19.86 -17.40 19.50
C ASP A 404 18.97 -17.59 18.28
N ILE A 405 17.66 -17.33 18.44
CA ILE A 405 16.66 -17.59 17.41
C ILE A 405 16.83 -16.66 16.20
N GLU A 406 17.20 -15.39 16.42
CA GLU A 406 17.38 -14.42 15.35
C GLU A 406 18.57 -14.83 14.47
N VAL A 407 19.68 -15.25 15.08
CA VAL A 407 20.85 -15.81 14.38
C VAL A 407 20.50 -17.14 13.69
N ARG A 408 19.78 -18.03 14.39
CA ARG A 408 19.42 -19.37 13.89
C ARG A 408 18.55 -19.30 12.64
N GLU A 409 17.63 -18.33 12.57
CA GLU A 409 16.62 -18.24 11.53
C GLU A 409 17.01 -17.32 10.36
N GLU A 410 18.06 -16.50 10.48
CA GLU A 410 18.57 -15.61 9.43
C GLU A 410 19.78 -16.21 8.68
N GLY A 411 19.64 -17.43 8.16
CA GLY A 411 20.73 -18.14 7.49
C GLY A 411 21.20 -17.55 6.16
N GLY A 412 22.49 -17.72 5.88
CA GLY A 412 23.17 -17.19 4.69
C GLY A 412 23.69 -15.76 4.89
N THR A 413 24.09 -15.10 3.80
CA THR A 413 24.39 -13.66 3.85
C THR A 413 23.06 -12.90 3.85
N PRO A 414 22.74 -12.14 4.91
CA PRO A 414 21.46 -11.45 5.00
C PRO A 414 21.39 -10.25 4.04
N ASN A 415 20.17 -9.72 3.82
CA ASN A 415 20.00 -8.42 3.18
C ASN A 415 20.42 -7.30 4.15
N ILE A 416 21.72 -7.16 4.35
CA ILE A 416 22.36 -6.23 5.30
C ILE A 416 21.87 -4.80 5.04
N LEU A 417 22.08 -4.28 3.83
CA LEU A 417 21.75 -2.91 3.47
C LEU A 417 20.25 -2.64 3.57
N GLY A 418 19.43 -3.58 3.12
CA GLY A 418 17.98 -3.49 3.26
C GLY A 418 17.52 -3.47 4.72
N SER A 419 18.20 -4.18 5.61
CA SER A 419 17.83 -4.21 7.03
C SER A 419 18.23 -2.92 7.75
N ILE A 420 19.38 -2.34 7.39
CA ILE A 420 19.77 -1.01 7.84
C ILE A 420 18.72 0.02 7.38
N ARG A 421 18.33 -0.02 6.09
CA ARG A 421 17.25 0.83 5.56
C ARG A 421 15.93 0.63 6.30
N ALA A 422 15.58 -0.60 6.68
CA ALA A 422 14.38 -0.89 7.46
C ALA A 422 14.40 -0.16 8.81
N GLY A 423 15.52 -0.20 9.54
CA GLY A 423 15.68 0.56 10.78
C GLY A 423 15.49 2.06 10.59
N LEU A 424 16.09 2.65 9.55
CA LEU A 424 15.94 4.08 9.23
C LEU A 424 14.50 4.48 8.95
N VAL A 425 13.77 3.64 8.22
CA VAL A 425 12.37 3.91 7.85
C VAL A 425 11.42 3.80 9.04
N PHE A 426 11.64 2.82 9.93
CA PHE A 426 10.91 2.75 11.20
C PHE A 426 11.23 3.96 12.10
N HIS A 427 12.50 4.36 12.17
CA HIS A 427 12.92 5.55 12.91
C HIS A 427 12.26 6.82 12.37
N LEU A 428 12.16 6.96 11.03
CA LEU A 428 11.48 8.08 10.38
C LEU A 428 10.01 8.13 10.79
N LYS A 429 9.26 7.02 10.64
CA LYS A 429 7.84 6.96 11.06
C LYS A 429 7.68 7.32 12.54
N GLN A 430 8.54 6.77 13.41
CA GLN A 430 8.50 7.06 14.84
C GLN A 430 8.77 8.54 15.14
N SER A 431 9.66 9.18 14.38
CA SER A 431 10.01 10.61 14.55
C SER A 431 8.88 11.54 14.09
N ILE A 432 8.09 11.13 13.08
CA ILE A 432 6.89 11.86 12.65
C ILE A 432 5.79 11.74 13.72
N GLY A 433 5.64 10.56 14.34
CA GLY A 433 4.63 10.28 15.35
C GLY A 433 3.37 9.64 14.75
N HIS A 434 2.98 8.48 15.30
CA HIS A 434 1.84 7.71 14.78
C HIS A 434 0.49 8.40 15.03
N GLU A 435 0.33 9.11 16.16
CA GLU A 435 -0.90 9.85 16.49
C GLU A 435 -1.18 10.95 15.45
N LEU A 436 -0.13 11.65 15.00
CA LEU A 436 -0.23 12.67 13.96
C LEU A 436 -0.63 12.07 12.61
N ILE A 437 -0.04 10.92 12.27
CA ILE A 437 -0.39 10.19 11.03
C ILE A 437 -1.86 9.73 11.10
N GLU A 438 -2.28 9.10 12.20
CA GLU A 438 -3.66 8.63 12.39
C GLU A 438 -4.69 9.78 12.34
N GLY A 439 -4.37 10.92 12.95
CA GLY A 439 -5.20 12.13 12.85
C GLY A 439 -5.34 12.62 11.40
N CYS A 440 -4.24 12.68 10.65
CA CYS A 440 -4.26 13.08 9.25
C CYS A 440 -5.03 12.09 8.36
N GLU A 441 -4.81 10.78 8.54
CA GLU A 441 -5.57 9.74 7.82
C GLU A 441 -7.08 9.86 8.08
N THR A 442 -7.47 10.14 9.32
CA THR A 442 -8.88 10.37 9.70
C THR A 442 -9.45 11.60 8.99
N GLU A 443 -8.71 12.71 8.95
CA GLU A 443 -9.12 13.92 8.21
C GLU A 443 -9.28 13.65 6.71
N LEU A 444 -8.36 12.89 6.10
CA LEU A 444 -8.40 12.53 4.68
C LEU A 444 -9.60 11.63 4.36
N VAL A 445 -9.89 10.63 5.19
CA VAL A 445 -11.10 9.79 5.07
C VAL A 445 -12.36 10.65 5.17
N HIS A 446 -12.39 11.60 6.11
CA HIS A 446 -13.52 12.50 6.27
C HIS A 446 -13.75 13.38 5.05
N LYS A 447 -12.69 14.03 4.53
CA LYS A 447 -12.74 14.84 3.30
C LYS A 447 -13.28 14.03 2.12
N PHE A 448 -12.77 12.81 1.93
CA PHE A 448 -13.26 11.93 0.87
C PHE A 448 -14.74 11.54 1.06
N SER A 449 -15.12 11.12 2.27
CA SER A 449 -16.48 10.67 2.55
C SER A 449 -17.51 11.78 2.32
N GLN A 450 -17.23 12.99 2.80
CA GLN A 450 -18.11 14.15 2.60
C GLN A 450 -18.36 14.43 1.11
N ARG A 451 -17.34 14.21 0.26
CA ARG A 451 -17.43 14.49 -1.17
C ARG A 451 -18.12 13.39 -1.97
N PHE A 452 -17.89 12.12 -1.62
CA PHE A 452 -18.21 10.99 -2.51
C PHE A 452 -19.23 9.99 -2.00
N GLN A 453 -19.60 9.99 -0.71
CA GLN A 453 -20.48 8.97 -0.12
C GLN A 453 -21.81 8.78 -0.87
N ASN A 454 -22.37 9.84 -1.46
CA ASN A 454 -23.65 9.83 -2.16
C ASN A 454 -23.51 10.13 -3.66
N HIS A 455 -22.33 9.93 -4.25
CA HIS A 455 -22.12 10.24 -5.66
C HIS A 455 -22.86 9.24 -6.57
N PRO A 456 -23.69 9.68 -7.53
CA PRO A 456 -24.67 8.81 -8.22
C PRO A 456 -24.06 7.75 -9.13
N THR A 457 -22.82 7.96 -9.59
CA THR A 457 -22.13 7.04 -10.51
C THR A 457 -20.88 6.42 -9.91
N LEU A 458 -20.44 6.86 -8.73
CA LEU A 458 -19.20 6.41 -8.11
C LEU A 458 -19.54 5.48 -6.95
N PHE A 459 -19.20 4.20 -7.10
CA PHE A 459 -19.48 3.16 -6.11
C PHE A 459 -18.20 2.87 -5.35
N ILE A 460 -18.18 3.26 -4.07
CA ILE A 460 -17.06 2.98 -3.19
C ILE A 460 -17.22 1.58 -2.60
N LEU A 461 -16.15 0.79 -2.65
CA LEU A 461 -16.14 -0.55 -2.08
C LEU A 461 -15.77 -0.48 -0.60
N GLY A 462 -16.67 -0.97 0.24
CA GLY A 462 -16.55 -0.98 1.69
C GLY A 462 -17.16 0.25 2.37
N PRO A 463 -17.54 0.14 3.65
CA PRO A 463 -18.07 1.23 4.47
C PRO A 463 -17.08 2.38 4.65
N LEU A 464 -17.61 3.60 4.74
CA LEU A 464 -16.86 4.84 4.98
C LEU A 464 -16.99 5.36 6.41
N ASP A 465 -17.94 4.84 7.18
CA ASP A 465 -18.31 5.23 8.54
C ASP A 465 -17.68 4.34 9.63
N VAL A 466 -16.61 3.63 9.27
CA VAL A 466 -15.81 2.78 10.18
C VAL A 466 -14.36 3.25 10.21
N SER A 467 -13.61 2.85 11.24
CA SER A 467 -12.17 3.16 11.31
C SER A 467 -11.43 2.53 10.13
N ARG A 468 -10.73 3.38 9.38
CA ARG A 468 -10.05 2.98 8.13
C ARG A 468 -8.93 3.95 7.76
N LEU A 469 -8.01 3.42 6.96
CA LEU A 469 -6.98 4.18 6.25
C LEU A 469 -7.59 4.90 5.04
N ALA A 470 -6.92 5.93 4.55
CA ALA A 470 -7.28 6.69 3.35
C ALA A 470 -6.96 5.91 2.05
N ILE A 471 -7.34 4.63 2.01
CA ILE A 471 -7.18 3.69 0.88
C ILE A 471 -8.57 3.41 0.31
N PHE A 472 -8.84 3.87 -0.91
CA PHE A 472 -10.18 3.82 -1.50
C PHE A 472 -10.18 2.96 -2.75
N SER A 473 -11.15 2.05 -2.84
CA SER A 473 -11.42 1.23 -4.01
C SER A 473 -12.79 1.60 -4.56
N PHE A 474 -12.92 1.76 -5.87
CA PHE A 474 -14.15 2.23 -6.47
C PHE A 474 -14.43 1.66 -7.86
N LEU A 475 -15.70 1.76 -8.25
CA LEU A 475 -16.23 1.49 -9.58
C LEU A 475 -16.95 2.73 -10.10
N ILE A 476 -16.99 2.90 -11.43
CA ILE A 476 -17.78 3.95 -12.08
C ILE A 476 -18.89 3.31 -12.88
N TYR A 477 -20.13 3.58 -12.52
CA TYR A 477 -21.31 3.10 -13.22
C TYR A 477 -21.71 4.07 -14.34
N VAL A 478 -22.20 3.54 -15.46
CA VAL A 478 -22.70 4.33 -16.59
C VAL A 478 -24.22 4.09 -16.69
N PRO A 479 -25.06 4.93 -16.05
CA PRO A 479 -26.51 4.70 -15.96
C PRO A 479 -27.20 4.54 -17.31
N SER A 480 -26.73 5.25 -18.34
CA SER A 480 -27.32 5.19 -19.68
C SER A 480 -27.12 3.86 -20.40
N ILE A 481 -26.13 3.06 -19.99
CA ILE A 481 -25.82 1.75 -20.59
C ILE A 481 -26.18 0.61 -19.63
N GLY A 482 -26.17 0.86 -18.32
CA GLY A 482 -26.46 -0.16 -17.32
C GLY A 482 -25.27 -1.02 -16.93
N LYS A 483 -24.04 -0.55 -17.18
CA LYS A 483 -22.78 -1.28 -16.93
C LYS A 483 -21.71 -0.38 -16.30
N TYR A 484 -20.62 -0.96 -15.82
CA TYR A 484 -19.49 -0.23 -15.23
C TYR A 484 -18.41 0.12 -16.27
N LEU A 485 -17.58 1.11 -15.99
CA LEU A 485 -16.33 1.31 -16.72
C LEU A 485 -15.28 0.28 -16.27
N HIS A 486 -14.51 -0.24 -17.23
CA HIS A 486 -13.45 -1.19 -16.91
C HIS A 486 -12.35 -0.51 -16.08
N HIS A 487 -11.93 -1.11 -14.97
CA HIS A 487 -10.96 -0.51 -14.03
C HIS A 487 -9.62 -0.12 -14.69
N ASN A 488 -9.09 -0.93 -15.62
CA ASN A 488 -7.85 -0.61 -16.34
C ASN A 488 -8.01 0.60 -17.29
N PHE A 489 -9.21 0.84 -17.83
CA PHE A 489 -9.49 2.05 -18.60
C PHE A 489 -9.45 3.28 -17.70
N ILE A 490 -10.10 3.22 -16.53
CA ILE A 490 -10.10 4.30 -15.54
C ILE A 490 -8.66 4.66 -15.14
N CYS A 491 -7.83 3.65 -14.85
CA CYS A 491 -6.42 3.84 -14.51
C CYS A 491 -5.63 4.51 -15.63
N SER A 492 -5.82 4.07 -16.88
CA SER A 492 -5.15 4.66 -18.05
C SER A 492 -5.58 6.10 -18.24
N LEU A 493 -6.88 6.39 -18.10
CA LEU A 493 -7.42 7.73 -18.26
C LEU A 493 -6.93 8.71 -17.19
N LEU A 494 -6.83 8.28 -15.93
CA LEU A 494 -6.27 9.10 -14.84
C LEU A 494 -4.79 9.44 -15.07
N ASN A 495 -4.00 8.46 -15.52
CA ASN A 495 -2.61 8.68 -15.91
C ASN A 495 -2.54 9.70 -17.07
N ASP A 496 -3.35 9.49 -18.09
CA ASP A 496 -3.27 10.24 -19.33
C ASP A 496 -3.75 11.68 -19.15
N LEU A 497 -4.94 11.89 -18.58
CA LEU A 497 -5.55 13.23 -18.42
C LEU A 497 -4.93 14.06 -17.30
N PHE A 498 -4.52 13.42 -16.21
CA PHE A 498 -4.22 14.13 -14.96
C PHE A 498 -2.84 13.79 -14.38
N GLY A 499 -2.10 12.86 -14.99
CA GLY A 499 -0.79 12.42 -14.49
C GLY A 499 -0.87 11.63 -13.17
N ILE A 500 -2.06 11.17 -12.77
CA ILE A 500 -2.28 10.48 -11.49
C ILE A 500 -2.08 8.98 -11.67
N GLN A 501 -1.07 8.44 -10.98
CA GLN A 501 -0.75 7.03 -10.97
C GLN A 501 -1.56 6.32 -9.90
N VAL A 502 -2.56 5.54 -10.35
CA VAL A 502 -3.40 4.69 -9.50
C VAL A 502 -3.17 3.22 -9.84
N ARG A 503 -3.87 2.31 -9.16
CA ARG A 503 -3.82 0.88 -9.44
C ARG A 503 -5.18 0.34 -9.81
N SER A 504 -5.21 -0.70 -10.63
CA SER A 504 -6.44 -1.39 -11.01
C SER A 504 -6.28 -2.91 -10.94
N GLY A 505 -7.41 -3.63 -10.80
CA GLY A 505 -7.47 -5.09 -10.75
C GLY A 505 -8.09 -5.60 -9.45
N CYS A 506 -7.70 -6.81 -9.03
CA CYS A 506 -8.24 -7.46 -7.83
C CYS A 506 -7.32 -7.36 -6.59
N SER A 507 -6.28 -6.52 -6.65
CA SER A 507 -5.31 -6.22 -5.57
C SER A 507 -4.84 -7.42 -4.72
N CYS A 508 -4.70 -8.59 -5.34
CA CYS A 508 -4.31 -9.83 -4.65
C CYS A 508 -5.20 -10.17 -3.43
N ALA A 509 -6.49 -9.83 -3.48
CA ALA A 509 -7.50 -10.15 -2.48
C ALA A 509 -8.77 -10.71 -3.15
N GLY A 510 -8.58 -11.61 -4.12
CA GLY A 510 -9.64 -12.10 -5.01
C GLY A 510 -10.94 -12.51 -4.30
N PRO A 511 -10.90 -13.38 -3.27
CA PRO A 511 -12.10 -13.76 -2.53
C PRO A 511 -12.85 -12.58 -1.91
N TYR A 512 -12.14 -11.60 -1.34
CA TYR A 512 -12.77 -10.42 -0.75
C TYR A 512 -13.42 -9.52 -1.82
N VAL A 513 -12.80 -9.43 -3.00
CA VAL A 513 -13.35 -8.68 -4.12
C VAL A 513 -14.65 -9.29 -4.62
N LEU A 514 -14.75 -10.62 -4.64
CA LEU A 514 -16.00 -11.30 -4.99
C LEU A 514 -17.12 -10.94 -4.00
N ASP A 515 -16.83 -10.97 -2.69
CA ASP A 515 -17.77 -10.52 -1.65
C ASP A 515 -18.21 -9.06 -1.85
N LEU A 516 -17.25 -8.15 -2.06
CA LEU A 516 -17.52 -6.70 -2.23
C LEU A 516 -18.32 -6.38 -3.50
N LEU A 517 -18.14 -7.17 -4.56
CA LEU A 517 -18.88 -7.06 -5.80
C LEU A 517 -20.22 -7.82 -5.75
N ASN A 518 -20.53 -8.46 -4.63
CA ASN A 518 -21.71 -9.30 -4.44
C ASN A 518 -21.86 -10.36 -5.54
N ILE A 519 -20.74 -11.01 -5.88
CA ILE A 519 -20.70 -12.09 -6.88
C ILE A 519 -21.03 -13.41 -6.19
N ASP A 520 -22.11 -14.04 -6.61
CA ASP A 520 -22.61 -15.29 -6.00
C ASP A 520 -21.85 -16.54 -6.47
N ASP A 521 -22.10 -17.67 -5.81
CA ASP A 521 -21.44 -18.95 -6.13
C ASP A 521 -21.72 -19.44 -7.57
N GLU A 522 -22.87 -19.12 -8.16
CA GLU A 522 -23.18 -19.49 -9.54
C GLU A 522 -22.28 -18.71 -10.52
N GLN A 523 -22.17 -17.40 -10.31
CA GLN A 523 -21.28 -16.52 -11.05
C GLN A 523 -19.81 -16.89 -10.84
N ILE A 524 -19.38 -17.20 -9.61
CA ILE A 524 -18.02 -17.66 -9.29
C ILE A 524 -17.70 -18.94 -10.05
N ASN A 525 -18.58 -19.94 -9.99
CA ASN A 525 -18.40 -21.18 -10.72
C ASN A 525 -18.29 -20.94 -12.22
N MET A 526 -19.08 -20.01 -12.74
CA MET A 526 -19.03 -19.67 -14.15
C MET A 526 -17.72 -18.94 -14.53
N TYR A 527 -17.23 -17.99 -13.73
CA TYR A 527 -15.90 -17.40 -13.92
C TYR A 527 -14.81 -18.46 -13.83
N SER A 528 -14.91 -19.41 -12.90
CA SER A 528 -13.99 -20.53 -12.81
C SER A 528 -14.01 -21.33 -14.11
N LYS A 529 -15.16 -21.77 -14.60
CA LYS A 529 -15.28 -22.51 -15.86
C LYS A 529 -14.72 -21.74 -17.05
N PHE A 530 -15.00 -20.43 -17.12
CA PHE A 530 -14.44 -19.55 -18.14
C PHE A 530 -12.90 -19.62 -18.11
N TYR A 531 -12.28 -19.57 -16.93
CA TYR A 531 -10.83 -19.58 -16.80
C TYR A 531 -10.16 -20.96 -16.77
N THR A 532 -10.88 -22.04 -16.42
CA THR A 532 -10.31 -23.39 -16.19
C THR A 532 -10.76 -24.44 -17.19
N GLU A 533 -12.04 -24.45 -17.60
CA GLU A 533 -12.59 -25.52 -18.45
C GLU A 533 -12.63 -25.12 -19.94
N ASP A 534 -12.91 -23.85 -20.21
CA ASP A 534 -13.07 -23.31 -21.56
C ASP A 534 -11.77 -22.75 -22.15
N LEU A 535 -10.78 -22.39 -21.31
CA LEU A 535 -9.43 -22.02 -21.77
C LEU A 535 -8.48 -23.23 -21.91
N ASP A 536 -8.79 -24.36 -21.25
CA ASP A 536 -8.09 -25.64 -21.49
C ASP A 536 -8.54 -26.29 -22.80
N GLN A 537 -9.70 -25.92 -23.34
CA GLN A 537 -10.03 -26.07 -24.75
C GLN A 537 -9.23 -25.03 -25.54
N ARG A 538 -7.92 -25.27 -25.68
CA ARG A 538 -6.96 -24.42 -26.39
C ARG A 538 -7.32 -24.16 -27.85
N PHE A 539 -8.45 -24.64 -28.35
CA PHE A 539 -8.86 -24.55 -29.73
C PHE A 539 -10.39 -24.53 -29.82
N ASP A 540 -10.96 -23.64 -30.63
CA ASP A 540 -12.38 -23.63 -30.93
C ASP A 540 -12.78 -24.77 -31.90
N LYS A 541 -14.03 -24.77 -32.39
CA LYS A 541 -14.53 -25.80 -33.33
C LYS A 541 -13.79 -25.82 -34.68
N ASP A 542 -13.13 -24.71 -35.02
CA ASP A 542 -12.35 -24.54 -36.24
C ASP A 542 -10.84 -24.75 -35.99
N ASN A 543 -10.50 -25.19 -34.78
CA ASN A 543 -9.16 -25.52 -34.31
C ASN A 543 -8.26 -24.27 -34.10
N ASP A 544 -8.86 -23.10 -33.80
CA ASP A 544 -8.17 -21.84 -33.53
C ASP A 544 -7.98 -21.58 -32.03
N PRO A 545 -6.81 -21.11 -31.56
CA PRO A 545 -6.59 -20.89 -30.14
C PRO A 545 -7.60 -19.95 -29.50
N ILE A 546 -8.26 -20.39 -28.42
CA ILE A 546 -9.07 -19.50 -27.57
C ILE A 546 -8.10 -18.77 -26.64
N PRO A 547 -7.81 -17.48 -26.87
CA PRO A 547 -6.82 -16.78 -26.07
C PRO A 547 -7.36 -16.52 -24.66
N TYR A 548 -6.48 -16.62 -23.66
CA TYR A 548 -6.78 -16.16 -22.30
C TYR A 548 -7.34 -14.73 -22.36
N ASN A 549 -8.46 -14.47 -21.69
CA ASN A 549 -9.09 -13.15 -21.72
C ASN A 549 -9.05 -12.50 -20.33
N ALA A 550 -8.01 -11.70 -20.11
CA ALA A 550 -7.81 -10.96 -18.86
C ALA A 550 -8.91 -9.91 -18.63
N LEU A 551 -9.57 -9.43 -19.68
CA LEU A 551 -10.54 -8.33 -19.63
C LEU A 551 -11.84 -8.74 -18.91
N MET A 552 -12.17 -10.03 -18.89
CA MET A 552 -13.35 -10.53 -18.20
C MET A 552 -13.20 -10.54 -16.68
N LYS A 553 -11.97 -10.40 -16.16
CA LYS A 553 -11.70 -10.54 -14.73
C LYS A 553 -12.31 -9.36 -13.97
N PRO A 554 -13.22 -9.60 -13.01
CA PRO A 554 -13.76 -8.53 -12.18
C PRO A 554 -12.66 -7.85 -11.37
N GLY A 555 -12.83 -6.55 -11.14
CA GLY A 555 -11.88 -5.74 -10.38
C GLY A 555 -12.37 -4.31 -10.19
N PHE A 556 -11.51 -3.50 -9.61
CA PHE A 556 -11.79 -2.12 -9.24
C PHE A 556 -10.57 -1.23 -9.49
N THR A 557 -10.77 0.08 -9.42
CA THR A 557 -9.68 1.06 -9.36
C THR A 557 -9.42 1.43 -7.91
N ARG A 558 -8.16 1.49 -7.51
CA ARG A 558 -7.71 1.82 -6.15
C ARG A 558 -6.72 2.96 -6.18
N PHE A 559 -6.86 3.86 -5.23
CA PHE A 559 -5.87 4.86 -4.91
C PHE A 559 -5.80 5.05 -3.39
N ASN A 560 -4.75 5.72 -2.92
CA ASN A 560 -4.69 6.19 -1.56
C ASN A 560 -4.36 7.69 -1.53
N LEU A 561 -4.88 8.37 -0.52
CA LEU A 561 -4.39 9.68 -0.11
C LEU A 561 -3.29 9.43 0.92
N SER A 562 -2.21 10.21 0.86
CA SER A 562 -1.08 10.05 1.77
C SER A 562 -1.11 11.14 2.83
N TYR A 563 -0.86 10.80 4.09
CA TYR A 563 -0.76 11.79 5.19
C TYR A 563 0.30 12.89 4.97
N PHE A 564 1.27 12.64 4.09
CA PHE A 564 2.32 13.61 3.74
C PHE A 564 2.00 14.42 2.48
N ALA A 565 0.89 14.16 1.79
CA ALA A 565 0.49 14.94 0.62
C ALA A 565 -0.01 16.34 1.03
N SER A 566 0.24 17.34 0.20
CA SER A 566 -0.29 18.69 0.43
C SER A 566 -1.82 18.73 0.21
N ASP A 567 -2.50 19.71 0.81
CA ASP A 567 -3.93 19.92 0.57
C ASP A 567 -4.24 20.17 -0.92
N GLU A 568 -3.33 20.81 -1.65
CA GLU A 568 -3.44 21.02 -3.10
C GLU A 568 -3.39 19.69 -3.86
N GLU A 569 -2.42 18.81 -3.55
CA GLU A 569 -2.31 17.49 -4.18
C GLU A 569 -3.54 16.62 -3.85
N VAL A 570 -3.99 16.64 -2.59
CA VAL A 570 -5.21 15.93 -2.16
C VAL A 570 -6.41 16.43 -2.94
N ASN A 571 -6.65 17.75 -3.00
CA ASN A 571 -7.79 18.31 -3.72
C ASN A 571 -7.72 18.01 -5.21
N TYR A 572 -6.54 18.09 -5.83
CA TYR A 572 -6.35 17.74 -7.23
C TYR A 572 -6.71 16.27 -7.52
N ILE A 573 -6.32 15.33 -6.64
CA ILE A 573 -6.72 13.93 -6.76
C ILE A 573 -8.25 13.81 -6.66
N LEU A 574 -8.88 14.45 -5.68
CA LEU A 574 -10.33 14.38 -5.50
C LEU A 574 -11.08 14.99 -6.69
N ASP A 575 -10.64 16.14 -7.21
CA ASP A 575 -11.20 16.79 -8.40
C ASP A 575 -11.12 15.87 -9.63
N ALA A 576 -10.00 15.16 -9.80
CA ALA A 576 -9.84 14.17 -10.87
C ALA A 576 -10.76 12.96 -10.71
N ILE A 577 -10.94 12.44 -9.49
CA ILE A 577 -11.90 11.36 -9.22
C ILE A 577 -13.33 11.79 -9.52
N GLU A 578 -13.72 13.02 -9.16
CA GLU A 578 -15.05 13.55 -9.47
C GLU A 578 -15.24 13.74 -10.99
N PHE A 579 -14.21 14.24 -11.68
CA PHE A 579 -14.24 14.40 -13.13
C PHE A 579 -14.45 13.05 -13.83
N ILE A 580 -13.64 12.03 -13.50
CA ILE A 580 -13.77 10.72 -14.16
C ILE A 580 -15.12 10.07 -13.83
N ALA A 581 -15.63 10.22 -12.60
CA ALA A 581 -16.93 9.68 -12.22
C ALA A 581 -18.07 10.26 -13.07
N SER A 582 -17.91 11.52 -13.52
CA SER A 582 -18.90 12.23 -14.33
C SER A 582 -18.70 12.02 -15.83
N PHE A 583 -17.46 12.00 -16.31
CA PHE A 583 -17.14 12.19 -17.73
C PHE A 583 -16.29 11.08 -18.36
N ALA A 584 -15.69 10.16 -17.59
CA ALA A 584 -14.75 9.18 -18.14
C ALA A 584 -15.34 8.33 -19.27
N TRP A 585 -16.63 7.98 -19.17
CA TRP A 585 -17.30 7.19 -20.19
C TRP A 585 -17.22 7.84 -21.58
N ARG A 586 -17.19 9.18 -21.68
CA ARG A 586 -17.10 9.89 -22.95
C ARG A 586 -15.76 9.67 -23.65
N PHE A 587 -14.70 9.47 -22.89
CA PHE A 587 -13.35 9.27 -23.42
C PHE A 587 -13.10 7.84 -23.91
N LEU A 588 -13.96 6.88 -23.54
CA LEU A 588 -13.80 5.47 -23.88
C LEU A 588 -13.53 5.19 -25.38
N PRO A 589 -14.18 5.88 -26.35
CA PRO A 589 -13.89 5.72 -27.78
C PRO A 589 -12.47 6.08 -28.19
N LEU A 590 -11.76 6.92 -27.42
CA LEU A 590 -10.38 7.26 -27.71
C LEU A 590 -9.40 6.14 -27.37
N TYR A 591 -9.87 5.09 -26.69
CA TYR A 591 -9.07 3.97 -26.23
C TYR A 591 -9.45 2.67 -26.93
N GLN A 592 -8.46 1.79 -27.01
CA GLN A 592 -8.54 0.40 -27.41
C GLN A 592 -7.95 -0.48 -26.31
N TYR A 593 -8.31 -1.76 -26.29
CA TYR A 593 -7.78 -2.72 -25.32
C TYR A 593 -7.20 -3.95 -26.00
N ASN A 594 -6.23 -4.57 -25.34
CA ASN A 594 -5.76 -5.91 -25.66
C ASN A 594 -6.48 -6.91 -24.73
N GLN A 595 -7.21 -7.86 -25.31
CA GLN A 595 -8.05 -8.80 -24.55
C GLN A 595 -7.23 -9.78 -23.71
N GLU A 596 -6.04 -10.14 -24.15
CA GLU A 596 -5.15 -11.08 -23.46
C GLU A 596 -4.54 -10.50 -22.19
N THR A 597 -4.17 -9.23 -22.26
CA THR A 597 -3.46 -8.52 -21.19
C THR A 597 -4.37 -7.59 -20.38
N ALA A 598 -5.58 -7.33 -20.88
CA ALA A 598 -6.49 -6.29 -20.39
C ALA A 598 -5.87 -4.88 -20.35
N VAL A 599 -4.79 -4.63 -21.10
CA VAL A 599 -4.15 -3.32 -21.17
C VAL A 599 -4.96 -2.42 -22.09
N TRP A 600 -5.30 -1.23 -21.59
CA TRP A 600 -5.97 -0.17 -22.34
C TRP A 600 -4.96 0.86 -22.81
N ARG A 601 -5.10 1.33 -24.04
CA ARG A 601 -4.24 2.36 -24.64
C ARG A 601 -5.05 3.29 -25.53
N PRO A 602 -4.65 4.56 -25.66
CA PRO A 602 -5.23 5.44 -26.66
C PRO A 602 -5.01 4.90 -28.08
N ARG A 603 -5.97 5.11 -28.98
CA ARG A 603 -5.92 4.62 -30.37
C ARG A 603 -4.83 5.26 -31.23
N HIS A 604 -4.46 6.51 -30.93
CA HIS A 604 -3.45 7.25 -31.71
C HIS A 604 -2.02 6.82 -31.38
N LEU A 605 -1.79 6.18 -30.23
CA LEU A 605 -0.52 5.56 -29.90
C LEU A 605 -0.53 4.15 -30.52
N SER A 606 0.25 3.96 -31.59
CA SER A 606 0.38 2.63 -32.22
C SER A 606 0.89 1.62 -31.18
N MET A 607 0.45 0.37 -31.28
CA MET A 607 0.88 -0.68 -30.33
C MET A 607 2.40 -0.93 -30.35
N GLU A 608 3.10 -0.51 -31.40
CA GLU A 608 4.54 -0.73 -31.59
C GLU A 608 5.40 0.42 -31.04
N ASN A 609 4.88 1.65 -30.92
CA ASN A 609 5.69 2.85 -30.66
C ASN A 609 6.08 3.09 -29.20
N HIS A 610 5.55 2.33 -28.24
CA HIS A 610 5.87 2.51 -26.81
C HIS A 610 7.18 1.84 -26.37
N SER A 611 7.81 1.02 -27.21
CA SER A 611 9.11 0.41 -26.89
C SER A 611 10.25 1.43 -26.81
N ASN A 612 10.09 2.61 -27.41
CA ASN A 612 11.16 3.62 -27.53
C ASN A 612 11.23 4.63 -26.37
N ALA A 613 10.31 4.55 -25.41
CA ALA A 613 10.16 5.53 -24.33
C ALA A 613 10.41 4.96 -22.92
N SER A 614 10.89 3.72 -22.84
CA SER A 614 11.26 3.09 -21.57
C SER A 614 12.77 3.20 -21.36
N HIS A 615 13.17 3.63 -20.16
CA HIS A 615 14.54 3.43 -19.72
C HIS A 615 14.79 1.92 -19.59
N SER A 616 15.80 1.41 -20.29
CA SER A 616 16.19 -0.01 -20.24
C SER A 616 17.55 -0.18 -19.57
N LEU A 617 17.71 -1.24 -18.78
CA LEU A 617 19.02 -1.64 -18.24
C LEU A 617 20.00 -2.03 -19.35
N THR A 618 19.52 -2.42 -20.53
CA THR A 618 20.37 -2.69 -21.70
C THR A 618 20.90 -1.42 -22.37
N ALA A 619 20.40 -0.25 -21.96
CA ALA A 619 20.87 1.06 -22.42
C ALA A 619 21.93 1.66 -21.48
N ILE A 620 22.59 0.86 -20.65
CA ILE A 620 23.69 1.29 -19.79
C ILE A 620 25.02 0.84 -20.42
N ASP A 621 25.95 1.77 -20.60
CA ASP A 621 27.32 1.53 -21.06
C ASP A 621 28.34 1.79 -19.94
N TYR A 622 29.46 1.08 -20.01
CA TYR A 622 30.63 1.21 -19.13
C TYR A 622 31.94 1.46 -19.89
N GLN A 623 31.89 1.70 -21.21
CA GLN A 623 33.09 1.86 -22.06
C GLN A 623 34.07 2.93 -21.56
N ASN A 624 33.59 4.00 -20.95
CA ASN A 624 34.42 5.08 -20.41
C ASN A 624 34.82 4.87 -18.94
N GLY A 625 34.56 3.69 -18.36
CA GLY A 625 34.80 3.40 -16.95
C GLY A 625 33.81 4.09 -15.99
N THR A 626 32.77 4.74 -16.51
CA THR A 626 31.64 5.30 -15.75
C THR A 626 30.34 4.71 -16.27
N MET A 627 29.31 4.66 -15.42
CA MET A 627 27.97 4.27 -15.83
C MET A 627 27.36 5.41 -16.65
N GLU A 628 27.21 5.20 -17.96
CA GLU A 628 26.56 6.15 -18.86
C GLU A 628 25.27 5.56 -19.42
N GLN A 629 24.21 6.35 -19.45
CA GLN A 629 23.01 5.96 -20.16
C GLN A 629 23.21 6.23 -21.65
N ILE A 630 23.22 5.18 -22.47
CA ILE A 630 23.14 5.31 -23.91
C ILE A 630 21.82 6.02 -24.20
N ASN A 631 21.90 7.27 -24.67
CA ASN A 631 20.75 8.01 -25.13
C ASN A 631 20.13 7.28 -26.33
N VAL A 632 19.22 6.35 -26.07
CA VAL A 632 18.31 5.81 -27.10
C VAL A 632 17.41 6.94 -27.63
N LEU A 633 17.33 8.08 -26.93
CA LEU A 633 16.68 9.33 -27.34
C LEU A 633 17.43 10.13 -28.44
N ASN A 634 18.51 9.60 -29.03
CA ASN A 634 19.21 10.27 -30.15
C ASN A 634 18.54 10.12 -31.53
N SER A 635 17.48 9.32 -31.67
CA SER A 635 16.44 9.79 -32.56
C SER A 635 15.79 10.95 -31.82
N LYS A 636 16.00 12.20 -32.29
CA LYS A 636 14.93 13.22 -32.15
C LYS A 636 13.64 12.44 -32.24
N PRO A 637 12.66 12.56 -31.31
CA PRO A 637 11.34 12.07 -31.65
C PRO A 637 11.14 12.60 -33.06
N GLN A 638 10.97 11.69 -34.04
CA GLN A 638 10.47 12.17 -35.31
C GLN A 638 9.32 13.10 -34.90
N ASN A 639 9.13 14.22 -35.59
CA ASN A 639 7.86 14.91 -35.51
C ASN A 639 6.76 13.94 -36.00
N ILE A 640 6.54 12.85 -35.27
CA ILE A 640 5.26 12.26 -35.02
C ILE A 640 4.59 13.43 -34.33
N ASP A 641 3.62 14.02 -35.01
CA ASP A 641 2.65 14.90 -34.35
C ASP A 641 2.17 14.17 -33.08
N HIS A 642 2.84 14.44 -31.96
CA HIS A 642 2.29 14.19 -30.62
C HIS A 642 1.15 15.17 -30.35
N GLN A 643 0.87 16.10 -31.27
CA GLN A 643 -0.38 16.80 -31.37
C GLN A 643 -1.50 15.80 -31.62
N ILE A 644 -2.05 15.33 -30.52
CA ILE A 644 -3.38 14.77 -30.55
C ILE A 644 -4.31 15.87 -31.06
N PRO A 645 -5.33 15.53 -31.88
CA PRO A 645 -6.45 16.42 -32.15
C PRO A 645 -7.17 16.93 -30.87
N LEU A 646 -6.84 16.42 -29.68
CA LEU A 646 -7.44 16.80 -28.39
C LEU A 646 -7.07 18.23 -27.96
N VAL A 647 -5.88 18.72 -28.29
CA VAL A 647 -5.53 20.14 -28.08
C VAL A 647 -6.45 21.05 -28.91
N ASN A 648 -6.80 20.61 -30.14
CA ASN A 648 -7.78 21.31 -30.98
C ASN A 648 -9.23 21.15 -30.49
N LEU A 649 -9.53 20.11 -29.70
CA LEU A 649 -10.85 19.88 -29.10
C LEU A 649 -11.08 20.68 -27.81
N SER A 650 -10.03 21.06 -27.11
CA SER A 650 -10.12 21.91 -25.93
C SER A 650 -10.75 23.26 -26.30
N LEU A 651 -10.35 23.90 -27.42
CA LEU A 651 -10.70 25.28 -27.82
C LEU A 651 -10.58 26.32 -26.67
N SER A 652 -10.08 25.92 -25.51
CA SER A 652 -10.02 26.64 -24.26
C SER A 652 -8.60 27.20 -24.13
N SER A 653 -8.50 28.49 -23.84
CA SER A 653 -7.24 29.15 -23.49
C SER A 653 -6.87 28.98 -22.01
N SER A 654 -7.58 28.12 -21.27
CA SER A 654 -7.35 27.89 -19.85
C SER A 654 -6.20 26.90 -19.65
N ASP A 655 -5.26 27.23 -18.77
CA ASP A 655 -4.18 26.33 -18.37
C ASP A 655 -4.63 25.27 -17.33
N ASP A 656 -5.88 25.35 -16.86
CA ASP A 656 -6.47 24.38 -15.93
C ASP A 656 -6.80 23.04 -16.64
N PRO A 657 -6.18 21.91 -16.24
CA PRO A 657 -6.41 20.60 -16.87
C PRO A 657 -7.86 20.13 -16.75
N PHE A 658 -8.59 20.52 -15.71
CA PHE A 658 -9.99 20.10 -15.53
C PHE A 658 -10.92 20.80 -16.52
N GLU A 659 -10.75 22.10 -16.72
CA GLU A 659 -11.54 22.86 -17.71
C GLU A 659 -11.20 22.44 -19.14
N GLN A 660 -9.93 22.14 -19.44
CA GLN A 660 -9.55 21.55 -20.73
C GLN A 660 -10.22 20.18 -20.95
N ALA A 661 -10.12 19.27 -19.98
CA ALA A 661 -10.74 17.95 -20.06
C ALA A 661 -12.27 18.03 -20.20
N LYS A 662 -12.90 18.99 -19.53
CA LYS A 662 -14.35 19.23 -19.62
C LYS A 662 -14.77 19.77 -20.98
N ALA A 663 -14.00 20.68 -21.57
CA ALA A 663 -14.22 21.16 -22.92
C ALA A 663 -14.10 20.04 -23.96
N ILE A 664 -13.05 19.21 -23.83
CA ILE A 664 -12.86 18.00 -24.64
C ILE A 664 -14.06 17.06 -24.52
N SER A 665 -14.50 16.75 -23.30
CA SER A 665 -15.68 15.91 -23.02
C SER A 665 -16.94 16.44 -23.70
N LYS A 666 -17.13 17.76 -23.75
CA LYS A 666 -18.28 18.40 -24.41
C LYS A 666 -18.26 18.24 -25.93
N ASN A 667 -17.08 18.32 -26.55
CA ASN A 667 -16.89 18.21 -28.00
C ASN A 667 -16.77 16.76 -28.50
N MET A 668 -16.70 15.80 -27.57
CA MET A 668 -16.53 14.38 -27.86
C MET A 668 -17.59 13.78 -28.82
N PRO A 669 -18.90 14.11 -28.73
CA PRO A 669 -19.90 13.58 -29.66
C PRO A 669 -19.57 13.91 -31.14
N GLN A 670 -19.20 15.16 -31.41
CA GLN A 670 -18.80 15.61 -32.74
C GLN A 670 -17.52 14.91 -33.19
N TYR A 671 -16.50 14.88 -32.32
CA TYR A 671 -15.23 14.26 -32.66
C TYR A 671 -15.37 12.79 -33.03
N VAL A 672 -16.12 12.02 -32.23
CA VAL A 672 -16.37 10.60 -32.48
C VAL A 672 -17.09 10.40 -33.82
N TYR A 673 -18.07 11.25 -34.14
CA TYR A 673 -18.80 11.20 -35.40
C TYR A 673 -17.90 11.46 -36.62
N GLU A 674 -16.98 12.42 -36.50
CA GLU A 674 -16.14 12.89 -37.61
C GLU A 674 -14.86 12.06 -37.80
N ASN A 675 -14.27 11.52 -36.72
CA ASN A 675 -12.88 11.06 -36.73
C ASN A 675 -12.66 9.59 -36.33
N ILE A 676 -13.65 8.91 -35.76
CA ILE A 676 -13.48 7.52 -35.29
C ILE A 676 -14.27 6.55 -36.16
N ASP A 677 -13.56 5.66 -36.88
CA ASP A 677 -14.19 4.59 -37.63
C ASP A 677 -14.55 3.41 -36.71
N PHE A 678 -15.85 3.25 -36.44
CA PHE A 678 -16.40 2.20 -35.58
C PHE A 678 -16.07 0.77 -36.04
N ARG A 679 -15.68 0.56 -37.30
CA ARG A 679 -15.31 -0.77 -37.84
C ARG A 679 -13.92 -1.22 -37.40
N THR A 680 -13.11 -0.30 -36.89
CA THR A 680 -11.74 -0.58 -36.41
C THR A 680 -11.71 -1.15 -35.00
N ASP A 681 -12.86 -1.23 -34.32
CA ASP A 681 -12.92 -1.73 -32.94
C ASP A 681 -12.92 -3.26 -32.90
N THR A 682 -11.95 -3.84 -32.20
CA THR A 682 -11.78 -5.28 -32.10
C THR A 682 -12.95 -5.88 -31.31
N PRO A 683 -13.77 -6.77 -31.92
CA PRO A 683 -14.87 -7.41 -31.20
C PRO A 683 -14.34 -8.27 -30.05
N LEU A 684 -15.07 -8.34 -28.95
CA LEU A 684 -14.76 -9.26 -27.85
C LEU A 684 -14.83 -10.69 -28.37
N ASN A 685 -13.70 -11.40 -28.32
CA ASN A 685 -13.63 -12.80 -28.69
C ASN A 685 -13.97 -13.65 -27.45
N ILE A 686 -15.27 -13.76 -27.15
CA ILE A 686 -15.78 -14.60 -26.07
C ILE A 686 -16.91 -15.50 -26.58
N PRO A 687 -17.01 -16.75 -26.09
CA PRO A 687 -18.14 -17.61 -26.41
C PRO A 687 -19.47 -16.95 -26.03
N LYS A 688 -20.47 -17.04 -26.92
CA LYS A 688 -21.78 -16.38 -26.75
C LYS A 688 -22.47 -16.66 -25.41
N LYS A 689 -22.22 -17.82 -24.80
CA LYS A 689 -22.75 -18.19 -23.47
C LYS A 689 -22.28 -17.26 -22.34
N TYR A 690 -21.24 -16.45 -22.56
CA TYR A 690 -20.71 -15.49 -21.59
C TYR A 690 -21.09 -14.04 -21.88
N ASN A 691 -21.89 -13.76 -22.91
CA ASN A 691 -22.25 -12.38 -23.28
C ASN A 691 -22.96 -11.62 -22.16
N ASP A 692 -23.81 -12.31 -21.40
CA ASP A 692 -24.58 -11.71 -20.30
C ASP A 692 -23.69 -11.37 -19.08
N PHE A 693 -22.43 -11.79 -19.09
CA PHE A 693 -21.45 -11.60 -18.01
C PHE A 693 -20.40 -10.54 -18.32
N ILE A 694 -20.55 -9.84 -19.45
CA ILE A 694 -19.76 -8.65 -19.75
C ILE A 694 -20.24 -7.53 -18.82
N TRP A 695 -19.56 -7.37 -17.70
CA TRP A 695 -19.87 -6.39 -16.64
C TRP A 695 -19.47 -4.94 -16.99
N PHE A 696 -18.63 -4.76 -18.00
CA PHE A 696 -18.07 -3.47 -18.38
C PHE A 696 -18.61 -2.94 -19.72
N VAL A 697 -18.57 -1.62 -19.88
CA VAL A 697 -18.92 -0.92 -21.11
C VAL A 697 -17.79 -1.02 -22.13
N THR A 698 -18.13 -1.31 -23.38
CA THR A 698 -17.20 -1.34 -24.53
C THR A 698 -17.11 0.02 -25.24
N PRO A 699 -15.98 0.36 -25.89
CA PRO A 699 -15.88 1.59 -26.68
C PRO A 699 -16.97 1.69 -27.75
N LYS A 700 -17.30 0.58 -28.42
CA LYS A 700 -18.40 0.49 -29.38
C LYS A 700 -19.76 0.91 -28.83
N GLU A 701 -20.14 0.44 -27.63
CA GLU A 701 -21.41 0.84 -27.00
C GLU A 701 -21.48 2.36 -26.76
N ILE A 702 -20.36 2.96 -26.32
CA ILE A 702 -20.29 4.41 -26.14
C ILE A 702 -20.29 5.19 -27.46
N MET A 703 -19.58 4.70 -28.48
CA MET A 703 -19.54 5.36 -29.79
C MET A 703 -20.96 5.52 -30.36
N ILE A 704 -21.76 4.44 -30.32
CA ILE A 704 -23.16 4.47 -30.76
C ILE A 704 -23.96 5.52 -29.98
N LYS A 705 -23.78 5.58 -28.65
CA LYS A 705 -24.43 6.57 -27.80
C LYS A 705 -24.04 8.01 -28.14
N LEU A 706 -22.75 8.29 -28.31
CA LEU A 706 -22.25 9.63 -28.62
C LEU A 706 -22.67 10.10 -30.01
N MET A 707 -22.71 9.20 -30.99
CA MET A 707 -23.24 9.50 -32.32
C MET A 707 -24.74 9.87 -32.24
N ALA A 708 -25.54 9.12 -31.47
CA ALA A 708 -26.94 9.44 -31.25
C ALA A 708 -27.13 10.80 -30.53
N GLU A 709 -26.26 11.14 -29.57
CA GLU A 709 -26.25 12.47 -28.94
C GLU A 709 -25.98 13.58 -29.96
N PHE A 710 -24.99 13.41 -30.85
CA PHE A 710 -24.66 14.39 -31.88
C PHE A 710 -25.80 14.58 -32.91
N GLU A 711 -26.40 13.49 -33.39
CA GLU A 711 -27.53 13.56 -34.31
C GLU A 711 -28.75 14.27 -33.68
N CYS A 712 -29.01 14.05 -32.39
CA CYS A 712 -30.07 14.75 -31.66
C CYS A 712 -29.79 16.26 -31.54
N LEU A 713 -28.53 16.66 -31.32
CA LEU A 713 -28.12 18.07 -31.31
C LEU A 713 -28.35 18.71 -32.68
N GLN A 714 -27.94 18.04 -33.76
CA GLN A 714 -28.19 18.49 -35.14
C GLN A 714 -29.69 18.60 -35.48
N GLN A 715 -30.53 17.73 -34.91
CA GLN A 715 -31.99 17.79 -35.07
C GLN A 715 -32.63 18.97 -34.33
N LYS A 716 -32.11 19.35 -33.14
CA LYS A 716 -32.60 20.53 -32.41
C LYS A 716 -32.31 21.84 -33.13
N ASP A 717 -31.18 21.93 -33.83
CA ASP A 717 -30.86 23.07 -34.70
C ASP A 717 -31.64 23.04 -36.02
N ARG A 718 -32.19 21.88 -36.40
CA ARG A 718 -33.10 21.70 -37.53
C ARG A 718 -34.57 21.73 -37.08
N ALA A 719 -35.08 22.90 -36.67
CA ALA A 719 -36.53 23.12 -36.65
C ALA A 719 -36.96 24.56 -36.93
N ALA A 720 -37.19 24.86 -38.21
CA ALA A 720 -38.51 25.29 -38.65
C ALA A 720 -38.77 24.68 -40.04
N VAL A 721 -39.62 23.66 -40.12
CA VAL A 721 -40.24 23.31 -41.40
C VAL A 721 -41.09 24.51 -41.82
N PRO A 722 -40.98 25.03 -43.06
CA PRO A 722 -41.59 26.32 -43.45
C PRO A 722 -43.12 26.29 -43.57
N PHE A 723 -43.77 25.23 -43.08
CA PHE A 723 -45.20 25.05 -43.17
C PHE A 723 -45.74 24.32 -41.94
N GLN A 724 -46.87 24.80 -41.42
CA GLN A 724 -47.71 24.05 -40.50
C GLN A 724 -48.75 23.27 -41.33
N PRO A 725 -48.77 21.92 -41.27
CA PRO A 725 -49.83 21.17 -41.93
C PRO A 725 -51.18 21.45 -41.24
N ARG A 726 -52.21 21.76 -42.02
CA ARG A 726 -53.59 21.85 -41.51
C ARG A 726 -54.09 20.46 -41.15
N TYR A 727 -54.55 20.28 -39.91
CA TYR A 727 -55.35 19.12 -39.52
C TYR A 727 -56.74 19.22 -40.18
N THR A 728 -56.99 18.44 -41.22
CA THR A 728 -58.35 18.16 -41.70
C THR A 728 -58.96 17.06 -40.83
N THR A 729 -59.68 17.46 -39.79
CA THR A 729 -60.68 16.60 -39.18
C THR A 729 -61.83 16.42 -40.15
N THR A 730 -61.90 15.25 -40.78
CA THR A 730 -63.18 14.68 -41.19
C THR A 730 -63.22 13.25 -40.72
N ARG A 731 -64.06 13.04 -39.69
CA ARG A 731 -64.53 11.73 -39.23
C ARG A 731 -64.93 10.86 -40.42
N PHE A 732 -64.44 9.63 -40.48
CA PHE A 732 -65.22 8.53 -41.00
C PHE A 732 -65.84 7.80 -39.81
N VAL A 733 -67.15 7.63 -39.91
CA VAL A 733 -68.08 6.94 -39.01
C VAL A 733 -67.84 5.43 -39.06
#